data_AF-Q74P50-F1
#
_entry.id   AF-Q74P50-F1
#
_cell.length_a   1.000
_cell.length_b   1.000
_cell.length_c   1.000
_cell.angle_alpha   90.00
_cell.angle_beta   90.00
_cell.angle_gamma   90.00
#
_symmetry.space_group_name_H-M   'P 1'
#
loop_
_entity.id
_entity.type
_entity.pdbx_description
1 polymer ?
#
loop_
_entity_poly.entity_id
_entity_poly.type
_entity_poly.pdbx_seq_one_letter_code
_entity_poly.pdbx_strand_id
1 'polypeptide(L)'
;MGEETVKWGKVLTSIILLGVSCLIIDSKDNSILADQIGKQQNGIPTLTANGKENEVKLEWAIDILEQDVLWKIDFNNPKDVNLMSGWGEFYGNGNQSLQSEVFYPNGTDTSGYKVFDTKSGGNRVLYPYTVRESSIAVFKRLNVPNNAYISATFKAKSQGLGRISFYGDGGWETGREFDYYNATVLKDVPGGSKEIEISNISLFPEKEPGTNIPRDRRHITSDINKDVYQDSPMIEKVIPYQDGSGKGKVILNSPIVTPMKQGDRLKTRKWAAPIQLPNNRTITKNDSNKDINGWSTFSMNTQVANNPFYITEQRGVTFYMLAYSEGITYVDELKVGYASEAEVYRGNQQIYKGRLSDYVDKEAKDQAVPTTPESFQFENRELKETKVTFAPAKDEGSTYHYKIRGVGRNGVSDFSKEVPATVTSGVKGYEYVVNDKSDTSLDKVGGVQFTNQTSIQFPTDYAKPQYVHIRTVDKAGNKSTTKHISTTQKGRVDMLTVPKSVEFTPIQLNGEKQNSFGTLGKLMIHDSRNQADGWRLNMTISPFTEPNIAKQLPKGSLSLKNQVSITKVKGPETGKPIIQIPSTPIDTGAAHTIIRASKDVAIGEYQVDFGQNGLQLQLDPGTTYVGKNRQATYTSTVTWSLVSGP
;
A
#
# COMPACT_ATOMS: atom_id res chain seq x y z
N MET A 1 73.10 45.14 -42.53
CA MET A 1 71.92 45.68 -43.25
C MET A 1 70.67 45.18 -42.55
N GLY A 2 69.99 45.90 -41.66
CA GLY A 2 70.25 47.17 -41.00
C GLY A 2 69.49 47.20 -39.66
N GLU A 3 70.19 47.68 -38.62
CA GLU A 3 69.80 48.35 -37.36
C GLU A 3 68.77 47.67 -36.41
N GLU A 4 69.15 47.22 -35.19
CA GLU A 4 69.33 47.97 -33.91
C GLU A 4 68.09 48.79 -33.49
N THR A 5 67.55 48.82 -32.26
CA THR A 5 68.08 48.70 -30.89
C THR A 5 66.91 48.59 -29.85
N VAL A 6 67.14 47.84 -28.76
CA VAL A 6 66.92 48.12 -27.31
C VAL A 6 65.78 49.08 -26.81
N LYS A 7 64.81 48.46 -26.09
CA LYS A 7 64.21 48.75 -24.74
C LYS A 7 63.76 50.17 -24.26
N TRP A 8 62.63 50.10 -23.52
CA TRP A 8 62.19 50.82 -22.29
C TRP A 8 61.25 52.03 -22.39
N GLY A 9 60.24 52.06 -21.49
CA GLY A 9 59.80 53.29 -20.82
C GLY A 9 58.30 53.55 -20.74
N LYS A 10 57.68 53.20 -19.60
CA LYS A 10 56.34 53.62 -19.12
C LYS A 10 56.18 55.15 -19.06
N VAL A 11 54.94 55.66 -19.09
CA VAL A 11 54.33 56.53 -18.05
C VAL A 11 52.79 56.61 -18.23
N LEU A 12 52.07 56.50 -17.10
CA LEU A 12 50.63 56.72 -16.88
C LEU A 12 50.20 58.19 -16.98
N THR A 13 48.95 58.46 -17.39
CA THR A 13 48.04 59.49 -16.80
C THR A 13 46.63 59.23 -17.37
N SER A 14 45.68 58.66 -16.63
CA SER A 14 44.77 59.24 -15.62
C SER A 14 43.56 60.01 -16.17
N ILE A 15 42.39 59.52 -15.70
CA ILE A 15 41.10 60.20 -15.46
C ILE A 15 40.11 60.28 -16.63
N ILE A 16 39.11 59.40 -16.56
CA ILE A 16 37.76 59.53 -17.12
C ILE A 16 36.82 59.86 -15.95
N LEU A 17 35.94 60.84 -16.13
CA LEU A 17 34.71 60.99 -15.35
C LEU A 17 33.59 61.55 -16.28
N LEU A 18 32.33 61.18 -15.97
CA LEU A 18 31.06 61.30 -16.70
C LEU A 18 30.72 60.00 -17.46
N GLY A 19 29.85 59.10 -17.00
CA GLY A 19 28.87 59.17 -15.92
C GLY A 19 27.47 59.51 -16.43
N VAL A 20 26.73 58.50 -16.91
CA VAL A 20 25.26 58.30 -16.86
C VAL A 20 25.07 56.77 -17.05
N SER A 21 24.90 55.92 -16.02
CA SER A 21 23.75 55.75 -15.09
C SER A 21 22.45 55.48 -15.86
N CYS A 22 22.06 54.22 -16.09
CA CYS A 22 21.30 53.37 -15.16
C CYS A 22 20.91 52.09 -15.94
N LEU A 23 20.71 50.88 -15.40
CA LEU A 23 20.70 50.24 -14.07
C LEU A 23 20.87 48.72 -14.40
N ILE A 24 21.92 48.00 -13.98
CA ILE A 24 22.12 47.28 -12.69
C ILE A 24 21.09 46.14 -12.53
N ILE A 25 21.46 44.86 -12.36
CA ILE A 25 22.36 44.24 -11.35
C ILE A 25 23.20 43.15 -12.07
N ASP A 26 24.49 43.34 -12.32
CA ASP A 26 25.68 43.29 -11.47
C ASP A 26 26.07 41.90 -10.93
N SER A 27 27.28 41.54 -11.33
CA SER A 27 27.98 40.29 -11.12
C SER A 27 29.31 40.64 -10.49
N LYS A 28 29.47 40.31 -9.20
CA LYS A 28 30.70 39.79 -8.56
C LYS A 28 30.64 40.10 -7.07
N ASP A 29 30.37 39.07 -6.29
CA ASP A 29 31.14 38.74 -5.11
C ASP A 29 31.22 37.20 -5.11
N ASN A 30 32.37 36.64 -5.51
CA ASN A 30 33.37 36.17 -4.56
C ASN A 30 32.77 35.27 -3.48
N SER A 31 32.92 33.97 -3.71
CA SER A 31 33.45 33.06 -2.70
C SER A 31 32.83 33.18 -1.30
N ILE A 32 31.57 32.82 -1.12
CA ILE A 32 31.00 32.17 0.07
C ILE A 32 29.76 31.41 -0.45
N LEU A 33 29.88 30.15 -0.86
CA LEU A 33 29.36 28.98 -0.11
C LEU A 33 30.03 27.69 -0.61
N ALA A 34 31.34 27.75 -0.90
CA ALA A 34 32.21 26.57 -0.99
C ALA A 34 33.06 26.42 0.29
N ASP A 35 32.57 27.00 1.39
CA ASP A 35 33.20 26.98 2.71
C ASP A 35 32.20 26.57 3.82
N GLN A 36 31.18 25.78 3.46
CA GLN A 36 30.93 24.62 4.30
C GLN A 36 32.00 23.61 3.90
N ILE A 37 33.17 23.71 4.55
CA ILE A 37 34.00 22.54 4.79
C ILE A 37 33.02 21.47 5.24
N GLY A 38 32.73 20.54 4.34
CA GLY A 38 31.97 19.36 4.64
C GLY A 38 32.73 18.69 5.77
N LYS A 39 32.30 18.92 7.00
CA LYS A 39 32.42 17.88 8.01
C LYS A 39 31.82 16.67 7.32
N GLN A 40 32.69 15.72 6.99
CA GLN A 40 32.34 14.40 6.52
C GLN A 40 31.03 14.01 7.23
N GLN A 41 29.95 13.82 6.47
CA GLN A 41 28.71 13.24 6.99
C GLN A 41 28.92 11.74 7.29
N ASN A 42 30.09 11.38 7.83
CA ASN A 42 30.42 10.04 8.26
C ASN A 42 29.67 9.77 9.56
N GLY A 43 28.93 8.67 9.60
CA GLY A 43 28.27 8.19 10.82
C GLY A 43 26.78 8.55 10.95
N ILE A 44 26.18 9.40 10.10
CA ILE A 44 24.72 9.61 10.15
C ILE A 44 24.02 8.34 9.62
N PRO A 45 23.17 7.68 10.40
CA PRO A 45 22.51 6.46 9.94
C PRO A 45 21.47 6.71 8.86
N THR A 46 21.26 5.71 8.00
CA THR A 46 20.10 5.67 7.08
C THR A 46 18.95 4.93 7.75
N LEU A 47 17.72 5.41 7.56
CA LEU A 47 16.52 4.81 8.14
C LEU A 47 15.39 4.76 7.10
N THR A 48 14.73 3.62 7.01
CA THR A 48 13.40 3.49 6.39
C THR A 48 12.37 3.17 7.43
N ALA A 49 11.17 3.70 7.22
CA ALA A 49 10.00 3.37 8.00
C ALA A 49 8.86 3.04 7.05
N ASN A 50 8.31 1.84 7.18
CA ASN A 50 7.21 1.36 6.35
C ASN A 50 6.03 0.98 7.25
N GLY A 51 4.96 1.78 7.20
CA GLY A 51 3.72 1.49 7.91
C GLY A 51 2.92 0.38 7.24
N LYS A 52 2.38 -0.52 8.05
CA LYS A 52 1.37 -1.53 7.69
C LYS A 52 0.22 -1.44 8.69
N GLU A 53 -0.91 -2.09 8.40
CA GLU A 53 -2.22 -1.90 9.10
C GLU A 53 -2.16 -1.62 10.62
N ASN A 54 -1.24 -2.23 11.38
CA ASN A 54 -1.08 -2.00 12.83
C ASN A 54 0.38 -2.02 13.33
N GLU A 55 1.35 -1.75 12.47
CA GLU A 55 2.76 -1.73 12.86
C GLU A 55 3.61 -0.91 11.89
N VAL A 56 4.77 -0.44 12.36
CA VAL A 56 5.79 0.15 11.49
C VAL A 56 7.01 -0.73 11.48
N LYS A 57 7.41 -1.19 10.29
CA LYS A 57 8.70 -1.86 10.08
C LYS A 57 9.78 -0.81 9.82
N LEU A 58 10.80 -0.83 10.66
CA LEU A 58 11.98 0.01 10.56
C LEU A 58 13.17 -0.82 10.10
N GLU A 59 13.92 -0.31 9.13
CA GLU A 59 15.18 -0.91 8.67
C GLU A 59 16.23 0.19 8.54
N TRP A 60 17.47 -0.10 8.91
CA TRP A 60 18.53 0.91 8.94
C TRP A 60 19.90 0.35 8.63
N ALA A 61 20.82 1.27 8.35
CA ALA A 61 22.25 1.03 8.38
C ALA A 61 22.94 2.12 9.19
N ILE A 62 23.84 1.71 10.07
CA ILE A 62 24.66 2.62 10.86
C ILE A 62 26.09 2.45 10.37
N ASP A 63 26.70 3.52 9.86
CA ASP A 63 28.12 3.49 9.53
C ASP A 63 28.95 3.44 10.83
N ILE A 64 30.12 2.80 10.76
CA ILE A 64 31.02 2.69 11.90
C ILE A 64 31.57 4.08 12.21
N LEU A 65 31.54 4.48 13.48
CA LEU A 65 32.18 5.72 13.92
C LEU A 65 33.69 5.64 13.66
N GLU A 66 34.31 6.74 13.22
CA GLU A 66 35.71 6.73 12.78
C GLU A 66 36.68 6.17 13.83
N GLN A 67 36.44 6.47 15.10
CA GLN A 67 37.23 5.98 16.23
C GLN A 67 37.06 4.48 16.54
N ASP A 68 36.02 3.84 15.99
CA ASP A 68 35.70 2.42 16.16
C ASP A 68 36.07 1.58 14.92
N VAL A 69 36.58 2.22 13.86
CA VAL A 69 37.07 1.53 12.65
C VAL A 69 38.37 0.81 13.00
N LEU A 70 38.38 -0.52 12.85
CA LEU A 70 39.59 -1.33 12.96
C LEU A 70 40.33 -1.39 11.64
N TRP A 71 39.58 -1.32 10.55
CA TRP A 71 40.10 -1.52 9.22
C TRP A 71 39.22 -0.87 8.16
N LYS A 72 39.86 -0.14 7.24
CA LYS A 72 39.26 0.40 6.02
C LYS A 72 39.92 -0.28 4.82
N ILE A 73 39.10 -0.78 3.88
CA ILE A 73 39.59 -1.30 2.60
C ILE A 73 39.76 -0.12 1.66
N ASP A 74 40.97 0.06 1.16
CA ASP A 74 41.28 0.98 0.07
C ASP A 74 41.23 0.21 -1.25
N PHE A 75 40.15 0.39 -2.01
CA PHE A 75 40.00 -0.29 -3.29
C PHE A 75 40.94 0.25 -4.38
N ASN A 76 41.62 1.38 -4.15
CA ASN A 76 42.69 1.87 -5.04
C ASN A 76 43.98 1.05 -4.89
N ASN A 77 44.17 0.36 -3.77
CA ASN A 77 45.36 -0.39 -3.47
C ASN A 77 45.11 -1.90 -3.69
N PRO A 78 45.53 -2.47 -4.84
CA PRO A 78 45.29 -3.89 -5.14
C PRO A 78 46.00 -4.86 -4.19
N LYS A 79 46.89 -4.37 -3.31
CA LYS A 79 47.52 -5.19 -2.25
C LYS A 79 46.61 -5.42 -1.05
N ASP A 80 45.55 -4.64 -0.90
CA ASP A 80 44.59 -4.77 0.20
C ASP A 80 43.46 -5.75 -0.10
N VAL A 81 43.28 -6.09 -1.38
CA VAL A 81 42.24 -6.99 -1.86
C VAL A 81 42.82 -8.05 -2.81
N ASN A 82 42.78 -9.30 -2.39
CA ASN A 82 43.10 -10.44 -3.24
C ASN A 82 41.84 -10.98 -3.92
N LEU A 83 41.68 -10.64 -5.20
CA LEU A 83 40.59 -11.14 -6.06
C LEU A 83 40.82 -12.56 -6.58
N MET A 84 42.02 -13.12 -6.44
CA MET A 84 42.35 -14.47 -6.94
C MET A 84 42.35 -15.51 -5.82
N SER A 85 41.74 -15.21 -4.68
CA SER A 85 41.69 -16.15 -3.56
C SER A 85 40.96 -17.44 -3.93
N GLY A 86 41.69 -18.55 -3.82
CA GLY A 86 41.35 -19.86 -4.38
C GLY A 86 42.57 -20.41 -5.11
N TRP A 87 42.41 -21.46 -5.92
CA TRP A 87 43.49 -22.02 -6.76
C TRP A 87 43.88 -21.10 -7.95
N GLY A 88 43.69 -19.78 -7.77
CA GLY A 88 44.46 -18.64 -8.27
C GLY A 88 44.65 -18.46 -9.76
N GLU A 89 45.28 -19.42 -10.41
CA GLU A 89 45.62 -19.34 -11.83
C GLU A 89 44.61 -20.08 -12.71
N PHE A 90 43.88 -21.05 -12.14
CA PHE A 90 43.07 -21.98 -12.93
C PHE A 90 41.69 -21.44 -13.34
N TYR A 91 41.13 -20.47 -12.59
CA TYR A 91 39.74 -20.00 -12.76
C TYR A 91 39.61 -18.48 -12.96
N GLY A 92 40.73 -17.77 -13.10
CA GLY A 92 40.78 -16.32 -13.31
C GLY A 92 40.21 -15.50 -12.15
N ASN A 93 39.94 -14.22 -12.42
CA ASN A 93 39.46 -13.29 -11.39
C ASN A 93 38.00 -13.57 -10.98
N GLY A 94 37.25 -14.44 -11.65
CA GLY A 94 35.85 -14.75 -11.29
C GLY A 94 34.88 -13.61 -11.52
N ASN A 95 34.94 -12.94 -12.68
CA ASN A 95 34.02 -11.86 -13.01
C ASN A 95 34.01 -10.69 -12.00
N GLN A 96 35.15 -10.36 -11.41
CA GLN A 96 35.34 -9.21 -10.51
C GLN A 96 36.59 -8.41 -10.86
N SER A 97 36.60 -7.12 -10.54
CA SER A 97 37.70 -6.19 -10.81
C SER A 97 37.74 -5.04 -9.79
N LEU A 98 38.95 -4.53 -9.49
CA LEU A 98 39.15 -3.36 -8.61
C LEU A 98 39.16 -2.02 -9.34
N GLN A 99 39.19 -2.00 -10.67
CA GLN A 99 39.18 -0.77 -11.45
C GLN A 99 37.84 -0.66 -12.16
N SER A 100 36.98 0.22 -11.66
CA SER A 100 35.71 0.49 -12.31
C SER A 100 35.50 1.97 -12.48
N GLU A 101 34.86 2.34 -13.59
CA GLU A 101 34.53 3.72 -13.96
C GLU A 101 33.53 4.38 -12.99
N VAL A 102 33.10 3.64 -11.95
CA VAL A 102 31.98 3.95 -11.08
C VAL A 102 32.38 3.65 -9.62
N PHE A 103 32.75 4.70 -8.91
CA PHE A 103 33.06 4.70 -7.48
C PHE A 103 32.05 5.58 -6.72
N TYR A 104 32.12 5.57 -5.39
CA TYR A 104 31.31 6.42 -4.54
C TYR A 104 31.83 7.86 -4.61
N PRO A 105 31.09 8.82 -5.19
CA PRO A 105 31.65 10.15 -5.52
C PRO A 105 31.96 11.02 -4.30
N ASN A 106 31.39 10.68 -3.14
CA ASN A 106 31.67 11.36 -1.86
C ASN A 106 32.59 10.53 -0.96
N GLY A 107 33.18 9.45 -1.50
CA GLY A 107 34.14 8.59 -0.82
C GLY A 107 35.55 9.13 -0.90
N THR A 108 36.49 8.41 -0.28
CA THR A 108 37.93 8.66 -0.44
C THR A 108 38.51 7.88 -1.60
N ASP A 109 37.80 6.87 -2.08
CA ASP A 109 38.32 5.93 -3.06
C ASP A 109 38.08 6.43 -4.49
N THR A 110 39.07 6.27 -5.36
CA THR A 110 39.00 6.57 -6.80
C THR A 110 38.78 5.32 -7.66
N SER A 111 38.48 4.20 -7.00
CA SER A 111 38.31 2.87 -7.56
C SER A 111 37.34 2.11 -6.67
N GLY A 112 36.37 1.40 -7.26
CA GLY A 112 35.40 0.58 -6.52
C GLY A 112 35.46 -0.88 -6.95
N TYR A 113 35.06 -1.78 -6.07
CA TYR A 113 34.94 -3.21 -6.36
C TYR A 113 33.72 -3.47 -7.25
N LYS A 114 33.97 -4.00 -8.45
CA LYS A 114 32.93 -4.31 -9.45
C LYS A 114 32.83 -5.82 -9.63
N VAL A 115 31.59 -6.31 -9.64
CA VAL A 115 31.23 -7.71 -9.89
C VAL A 115 30.28 -7.76 -11.06
N PHE A 116 30.67 -8.46 -12.11
CA PHE A 116 29.83 -8.75 -13.27
C PHE A 116 28.94 -9.96 -12.99
N ASP A 117 28.19 -10.41 -13.99
CA ASP A 117 27.26 -11.53 -13.82
C ASP A 117 28.01 -12.80 -13.40
N THR A 118 27.74 -13.26 -12.18
CA THR A 118 28.42 -14.42 -11.60
C THR A 118 27.71 -15.74 -11.89
N LYS A 119 26.47 -15.74 -12.41
CA LYS A 119 25.78 -16.98 -12.84
C LYS A 119 26.59 -17.72 -13.91
N SER A 120 27.32 -16.95 -14.71
CA SER A 120 28.11 -17.46 -15.82
C SER A 120 29.55 -17.86 -15.45
N GLY A 121 30.06 -17.54 -14.25
CA GLY A 121 31.51 -17.73 -13.99
C GLY A 121 32.11 -17.06 -12.74
N GLY A 122 31.59 -17.30 -11.54
CA GLY A 122 32.26 -16.86 -10.30
C GLY A 122 33.49 -17.72 -9.91
N ASN A 123 34.47 -17.13 -9.22
CA ASN A 123 35.71 -17.83 -8.80
C ASN A 123 35.67 -18.43 -7.39
N ARG A 124 34.50 -18.48 -6.72
CA ARG A 124 34.35 -19.24 -5.46
C ARG A 124 34.29 -20.74 -5.77
N VAL A 125 35.37 -21.22 -6.37
CA VAL A 125 35.51 -22.56 -6.90
C VAL A 125 36.22 -23.41 -5.87
N LEU A 126 35.46 -24.31 -5.26
CA LEU A 126 36.03 -25.44 -4.56
C LEU A 126 36.22 -26.54 -5.61
N TYR A 127 37.44 -26.89 -6.00
CA TYR A 127 37.74 -28.18 -6.66
C TYR A 127 36.85 -29.33 -6.13
N PRO A 128 36.25 -30.17 -7.00
CA PRO A 128 36.42 -30.23 -8.46
C PRO A 128 35.40 -29.40 -9.25
N TYR A 129 34.60 -28.56 -8.60
CA TYR A 129 33.67 -27.66 -9.30
C TYR A 129 34.48 -26.76 -10.25
N THR A 130 33.97 -26.45 -11.44
CA THR A 130 34.65 -25.58 -12.42
C THR A 130 33.97 -24.23 -12.60
N VAL A 131 32.73 -24.10 -12.11
CA VAL A 131 31.95 -22.86 -12.10
C VAL A 131 31.09 -22.83 -10.84
N ARG A 132 31.02 -21.67 -10.16
CA ARG A 132 30.03 -21.38 -9.12
C ARG A 132 29.41 -20.02 -9.35
N GLU A 133 28.22 -19.84 -8.80
CA GLU A 133 27.41 -18.62 -8.99
C GLU A 133 27.91 -17.43 -8.15
N SER A 134 29.06 -17.50 -7.49
CA SER A 134 29.57 -16.42 -6.64
C SER A 134 31.09 -16.27 -6.76
N SER A 135 31.56 -15.06 -6.53
CA SER A 135 32.97 -14.68 -6.52
C SER A 135 33.44 -14.43 -5.09
N ILE A 136 34.74 -14.58 -4.86
CA ILE A 136 35.37 -14.39 -3.56
C ILE A 136 36.47 -13.33 -3.64
N ALA A 137 36.43 -12.37 -2.73
CA ALA A 137 37.50 -11.41 -2.48
C ALA A 137 38.02 -11.62 -1.06
N VAL A 138 39.31 -11.91 -0.92
CA VAL A 138 39.97 -12.05 0.38
C VAL A 138 40.74 -10.78 0.68
N PHE A 139 40.68 -10.36 1.93
CA PHE A 139 41.33 -9.17 2.40
C PHE A 139 42.43 -9.53 3.42
N LYS A 140 43.23 -8.55 3.82
CA LYS A 140 44.28 -8.75 4.84
C LYS A 140 43.73 -9.37 6.13
N ARG A 141 44.58 -10.08 6.88
CA ARG A 141 44.14 -10.66 8.15
C ARG A 141 43.78 -9.55 9.13
N LEU A 142 42.63 -9.69 9.78
CA LEU A 142 42.12 -8.77 10.78
C LEU A 142 42.35 -9.34 12.17
N ASN A 143 42.93 -8.54 13.07
CA ASN A 143 43.04 -8.90 14.48
C ASN A 143 41.89 -8.25 15.23
N VAL A 144 41.10 -9.07 15.91
CA VAL A 144 39.94 -8.63 16.70
C VAL A 144 39.83 -9.50 17.94
N PRO A 145 39.44 -8.98 19.12
CA PRO A 145 39.20 -9.80 20.30
C PRO A 145 38.04 -10.80 20.12
N ASN A 146 38.19 -11.98 20.74
CA ASN A 146 37.05 -12.88 20.95
C ASN A 146 35.93 -12.14 21.72
N ASN A 147 34.68 -12.53 21.51
CA ASN A 147 33.48 -11.88 22.05
C ASN A 147 33.23 -10.43 21.62
N ALA A 148 34.11 -9.80 20.84
CA ALA A 148 33.86 -8.45 20.34
C ALA A 148 32.65 -8.44 19.41
N TYR A 149 31.78 -7.44 19.57
CA TYR A 149 30.77 -7.12 18.56
C TYR A 149 31.42 -6.31 17.45
N ILE A 150 31.33 -6.78 16.23
CA ILE A 150 31.88 -6.14 15.04
C ILE A 150 30.82 -5.88 13.99
N SER A 151 31.09 -4.88 13.16
CA SER A 151 30.31 -4.55 11.98
C SER A 151 31.18 -4.56 10.73
N ALA A 152 30.60 -4.95 9.60
CA ALA A 152 31.08 -4.61 8.28
C ALA A 152 30.10 -3.62 7.65
N THR A 153 30.58 -2.42 7.31
CA THR A 153 29.79 -1.39 6.62
C THR A 153 30.34 -1.14 5.24
N PHE A 154 29.45 -0.92 4.27
CA PHE A 154 29.84 -0.71 2.88
C PHE A 154 28.75 0.04 2.13
N LYS A 155 29.14 0.70 1.04
CA LYS A 155 28.25 1.27 0.04
C LYS A 155 28.11 0.28 -1.10
N ALA A 156 26.88 0.07 -1.60
CA ALA A 156 26.69 -0.74 -2.78
C ALA A 156 25.55 -0.26 -3.68
N LYS A 157 25.64 -0.61 -4.96
CA LYS A 157 24.55 -0.48 -5.94
C LYS A 157 24.61 -1.60 -6.97
N SER A 158 23.46 -2.00 -7.50
CA SER A 158 23.36 -3.04 -8.52
C SER A 158 22.44 -2.63 -9.67
N GLN A 159 22.76 -3.11 -10.87
CA GLN A 159 21.90 -3.02 -12.06
C GLN A 159 20.77 -4.08 -12.04
N GLY A 160 20.96 -5.17 -11.30
CA GLY A 160 20.01 -6.27 -11.14
C GLY A 160 19.94 -6.73 -9.68
N LEU A 161 20.12 -8.03 -9.46
CA LEU A 161 20.16 -8.64 -8.13
C LEU A 161 21.61 -8.87 -7.70
N GLY A 162 22.05 -8.17 -6.66
CA GLY A 162 23.33 -8.41 -5.98
C GLY A 162 23.11 -9.11 -4.64
N ARG A 163 24.02 -10.00 -4.22
CA ARG A 163 24.09 -10.49 -2.84
C ARG A 163 25.52 -10.43 -2.33
N ILE A 164 25.72 -9.81 -1.18
CA ILE A 164 27.03 -9.66 -0.52
C ILE A 164 27.00 -10.35 0.84
N SER A 165 28.04 -11.11 1.14
CA SER A 165 28.21 -11.81 2.41
C SER A 165 29.64 -11.68 2.90
N PHE A 166 29.83 -11.66 4.22
CA PHE A 166 31.16 -11.55 4.82
C PHE A 166 31.40 -12.66 5.84
N TYR A 167 32.64 -13.14 5.87
CA TYR A 167 33.10 -14.22 6.73
C TYR A 167 34.53 -13.94 7.19
N GLY A 168 34.93 -14.55 8.29
CA GLY A 168 36.32 -14.55 8.74
C GLY A 168 36.75 -15.94 9.20
N ASP A 169 37.71 -16.50 8.48
CA ASP A 169 38.32 -17.79 8.77
C ASP A 169 39.60 -17.60 9.57
N GLY A 170 39.73 -18.30 10.68
CA GLY A 170 40.92 -18.25 11.52
C GLY A 170 42.01 -19.16 10.97
N GLY A 171 41.94 -20.42 11.41
CA GLY A 171 42.93 -21.45 11.18
C GLY A 171 42.68 -22.68 12.05
N TRP A 172 43.59 -23.65 12.03
CA TRP A 172 43.49 -24.83 12.88
C TRP A 172 43.63 -24.50 14.37
N GLU A 173 42.73 -25.06 15.17
CA GLU A 173 42.73 -24.96 16.64
C GLU A 173 43.94 -25.69 17.24
N THR A 174 44.50 -25.10 18.32
CA THR A 174 45.61 -25.66 19.11
C THR A 174 45.20 -25.79 20.57
N GLY A 175 45.67 -26.82 21.27
CA GLY A 175 45.35 -27.11 22.69
C GLY A 175 44.04 -27.84 22.94
N ARG A 176 43.20 -27.97 21.91
CA ARG A 176 42.02 -28.83 21.90
C ARG A 176 42.42 -30.29 21.67
N GLU A 177 41.75 -31.23 22.35
CA GLU A 177 41.87 -32.65 21.99
C GLU A 177 41.51 -32.90 20.53
N PHE A 178 42.20 -33.85 19.90
CA PHE A 178 41.92 -34.20 18.52
C PHE A 178 40.51 -34.80 18.37
N ASP A 179 39.84 -34.46 17.28
CA ASP A 179 38.62 -35.17 16.88
C ASP A 179 39.05 -36.42 16.10
N TYR A 180 38.32 -37.53 16.27
CA TYR A 180 38.71 -38.81 15.67
C TYR A 180 37.66 -39.32 14.69
N TYR A 181 38.13 -39.81 13.55
CA TYR A 181 37.32 -40.61 12.65
C TYR A 181 37.16 -42.03 13.19
N ASN A 182 36.08 -42.70 12.79
CA ASN A 182 35.89 -44.12 13.07
C ASN A 182 36.62 -44.98 12.02
N ALA A 183 37.93 -44.76 11.87
CA ALA A 183 38.84 -45.45 10.97
C ALA A 183 40.22 -45.54 11.61
N THR A 184 40.91 -46.66 11.37
CA THR A 184 42.27 -46.93 11.85
C THR A 184 43.21 -47.18 10.70
N VAL A 185 44.49 -46.86 10.90
CA VAL A 185 45.58 -47.09 9.96
C VAL A 185 45.90 -48.58 9.89
N LEU A 186 45.97 -49.14 8.68
CA LEU A 186 46.15 -50.59 8.46
C LEU A 186 47.62 -51.04 8.40
N LYS A 187 48.54 -50.12 8.14
CA LYS A 187 50.00 -50.39 8.04
C LYS A 187 50.77 -49.18 8.53
N ASP A 188 51.97 -49.38 9.06
CA ASP A 188 52.87 -48.27 9.42
C ASP A 188 53.07 -47.32 8.23
N VAL A 189 52.84 -46.02 8.47
CA VAL A 189 52.98 -44.96 7.47
C VAL A 189 54.13 -44.04 7.88
N PRO A 190 55.24 -43.98 7.12
CA PRO A 190 56.34 -43.09 7.45
C PRO A 190 55.97 -41.62 7.20
N GLY A 191 56.61 -40.73 7.95
CA GLY A 191 56.56 -39.29 7.69
C GLY A 191 57.00 -38.98 6.27
N GLY A 192 56.37 -38.01 5.62
CA GLY A 192 56.55 -37.72 4.19
C GLY A 192 55.57 -38.44 3.26
N SER A 193 54.75 -39.37 3.77
CA SER A 193 53.80 -40.12 2.95
C SER A 193 52.54 -39.33 2.64
N LYS A 194 51.99 -39.54 1.43
CA LYS A 194 50.65 -39.03 1.03
C LYS A 194 49.58 -40.12 1.03
N GLU A 195 49.96 -41.38 1.20
CA GLU A 195 49.05 -42.52 1.08
C GLU A 195 48.85 -43.17 2.44
N ILE A 196 47.60 -43.44 2.81
CA ILE A 196 47.24 -44.11 4.06
C ILE A 196 46.18 -45.17 3.77
N GLU A 197 46.46 -46.42 4.16
CA GLU A 197 45.49 -47.52 4.12
C GLU A 197 44.67 -47.53 5.41
N ILE A 198 43.34 -47.60 5.32
CA ILE A 198 42.44 -47.42 6.45
C ILE A 198 41.35 -48.49 6.53
N SER A 199 40.89 -48.76 7.75
CA SER A 199 39.94 -49.83 8.06
C SER A 199 38.48 -49.54 7.67
N ASN A 200 38.11 -48.27 7.48
CA ASN A 200 36.75 -47.87 7.15
C ASN A 200 36.73 -46.72 6.13
N ILE A 201 36.68 -47.07 4.85
CA ILE A 201 36.67 -46.13 3.73
C ILE A 201 35.28 -45.49 3.50
N SER A 202 34.21 -46.06 4.06
CA SER A 202 32.83 -45.54 3.90
C SER A 202 32.63 -44.14 4.47
N LEU A 203 33.50 -43.71 5.39
CA LEU A 203 33.51 -42.36 5.95
C LEU A 203 33.95 -41.29 4.95
N PHE A 204 34.60 -41.70 3.85
CA PHE A 204 35.22 -40.85 2.85
C PHE A 204 34.78 -41.32 1.46
N PRO A 205 33.53 -41.08 1.05
CA PRO A 205 33.06 -41.57 -0.24
C PRO A 205 33.83 -40.89 -1.39
N GLU A 206 34.21 -41.68 -2.42
CA GLU A 206 34.95 -41.15 -3.58
C GLU A 206 34.12 -40.11 -4.35
N LYS A 207 32.81 -40.33 -4.44
CA LYS A 207 31.82 -39.46 -5.08
C LYS A 207 30.66 -39.31 -4.14
N GLU A 208 29.98 -38.18 -4.22
CA GLU A 208 28.83 -38.04 -3.35
C GLU A 208 27.58 -38.77 -3.86
N PRO A 209 26.71 -39.20 -2.93
CA PRO A 209 25.45 -39.86 -3.28
C PRO A 209 24.69 -39.11 -4.36
N GLY A 210 24.39 -39.83 -5.45
CA GLY A 210 23.62 -39.33 -6.59
C GLY A 210 24.37 -38.42 -7.56
N THR A 211 25.70 -38.26 -7.45
CA THR A 211 26.48 -37.39 -8.34
C THR A 211 27.77 -38.05 -8.82
N ASN A 212 28.28 -37.64 -9.98
CA ASN A 212 29.63 -38.00 -10.46
C ASN A 212 30.73 -37.08 -9.89
N ILE A 213 30.42 -36.30 -8.87
CA ILE A 213 31.29 -35.26 -8.33
C ILE A 213 32.09 -35.84 -7.15
N PRO A 214 33.43 -35.79 -7.17
CA PRO A 214 34.26 -36.10 -6.01
C PRO A 214 33.89 -35.20 -4.82
N ARG A 215 33.58 -35.77 -3.64
CA ARG A 215 32.85 -35.00 -2.62
C ARG A 215 33.36 -35.11 -1.18
N ASP A 216 34.65 -35.33 -0.92
CA ASP A 216 35.14 -35.12 0.46
C ASP A 216 36.48 -34.36 0.58
N ARG A 217 36.45 -33.27 1.35
CA ARG A 217 37.58 -32.38 1.68
C ARG A 217 37.89 -32.45 3.17
N ARG A 218 37.67 -33.62 3.76
CA ARG A 218 38.08 -33.85 5.13
C ARG A 218 39.58 -33.73 5.24
N HIS A 219 39.98 -33.12 6.33
CA HIS A 219 41.38 -33.01 6.71
C HIS A 219 41.70 -34.10 7.70
N ILE A 220 42.90 -34.64 7.60
CA ILE A 220 43.47 -35.49 8.63
C ILE A 220 44.71 -34.79 9.18
N THR A 221 45.15 -35.17 10.37
CA THR A 221 46.42 -34.69 10.94
C THR A 221 47.23 -35.86 11.48
N SER A 222 48.55 -35.77 11.39
CA SER A 222 49.49 -36.69 12.03
C SER A 222 50.00 -36.17 13.38
N ASP A 223 49.74 -34.90 13.71
CA ASP A 223 50.22 -34.21 14.90
C ASP A 223 50.02 -35.02 16.19
N ILE A 224 51.10 -35.29 16.93
CA ILE A 224 51.00 -35.98 18.24
C ILE A 224 50.70 -34.98 19.36
N ASN A 225 51.27 -33.77 19.26
CA ASN A 225 51.07 -32.71 20.24
C ASN A 225 49.92 -31.80 19.82
N LYS A 226 48.83 -31.79 20.59
CA LYS A 226 47.67 -30.93 20.34
C LYS A 226 47.98 -29.44 20.39
N ASP A 227 49.01 -29.03 21.13
CA ASP A 227 49.42 -27.64 21.32
C ASP A 227 50.24 -27.09 20.14
N VAL A 228 50.80 -27.97 19.29
CA VAL A 228 51.65 -27.60 18.16
C VAL A 228 51.01 -28.06 16.85
N TYR A 229 50.64 -27.09 16.01
CA TYR A 229 50.18 -27.39 14.65
C TYR A 229 51.38 -27.68 13.74
N GLN A 230 51.43 -28.88 13.14
CA GLN A 230 52.45 -29.20 12.12
C GLN A 230 51.80 -29.50 10.77
N ASP A 231 50.73 -30.30 10.75
CA ASP A 231 50.03 -30.62 9.51
C ASP A 231 48.50 -30.72 9.65
N SER A 232 47.84 -30.54 8.51
CA SER A 232 46.46 -30.95 8.33
C SER A 232 46.15 -31.18 6.85
N PRO A 233 46.78 -32.18 6.21
CA PRO A 233 46.54 -32.49 4.81
C PRO A 233 45.06 -32.78 4.52
N MET A 234 44.62 -32.35 3.35
CA MET A 234 43.29 -32.63 2.84
C MET A 234 43.32 -33.94 2.06
N ILE A 235 42.26 -34.73 2.17
CA ILE A 235 42.05 -35.91 1.31
C ILE A 235 41.81 -35.42 -0.13
N GLU A 236 42.66 -35.86 -1.04
CA GLU A 236 42.62 -35.56 -2.48
C GLU A 236 41.90 -36.66 -3.27
N LYS A 237 42.13 -37.92 -2.91
CA LYS A 237 41.53 -39.07 -3.59
C LYS A 237 41.27 -40.23 -2.61
N VAL A 238 40.22 -40.99 -2.88
CA VAL A 238 39.81 -42.16 -2.12
C VAL A 238 39.78 -43.37 -3.06
N ILE A 239 40.38 -44.49 -2.66
CA ILE A 239 40.44 -45.73 -3.43
C ILE A 239 39.93 -46.88 -2.54
N PRO A 240 38.65 -47.27 -2.66
CA PRO A 240 38.12 -48.42 -1.93
C PRO A 240 38.71 -49.73 -2.47
N TYR A 241 38.94 -50.70 -1.59
CA TYR A 241 39.31 -52.05 -2.00
C TYR A 241 38.08 -52.81 -2.49
N GLN A 242 38.22 -53.55 -3.58
CA GLN A 242 37.13 -54.27 -4.24
C GLN A 242 36.86 -55.65 -3.61
N ASP A 243 37.26 -55.85 -2.35
CA ASP A 243 37.19 -57.11 -1.62
C ASP A 243 36.01 -57.18 -0.63
N GLY A 244 35.16 -56.16 -0.61
CA GLY A 244 34.01 -56.06 0.29
C GLY A 244 34.37 -55.81 1.77
N SER A 245 35.65 -55.61 2.10
CA SER A 245 36.11 -55.44 3.48
C SER A 245 35.75 -54.08 4.10
N GLY A 246 35.29 -53.13 3.29
CA GLY A 246 35.11 -51.74 3.70
C GLY A 246 36.43 -50.98 3.91
N LYS A 247 37.57 -51.58 3.58
CA LYS A 247 38.90 -50.97 3.65
C LYS A 247 39.21 -50.21 2.37
N GLY A 248 40.22 -49.35 2.44
CA GLY A 248 40.71 -48.66 1.26
C GLY A 248 41.92 -47.81 1.54
N LYS A 249 42.31 -47.04 0.55
CA LYS A 249 43.43 -46.09 0.60
C LYS A 249 42.92 -44.67 0.41
N VAL A 250 43.38 -43.75 1.24
CA VAL A 250 43.22 -42.30 1.02
C VAL A 250 44.55 -41.71 0.55
N ILE A 251 44.47 -40.79 -0.40
CA ILE A 251 45.61 -40.03 -0.94
C ILE A 251 45.41 -38.58 -0.54
N LEU A 252 46.47 -37.97 -0.03
CA LEU A 252 46.48 -36.62 0.52
C LEU A 252 47.12 -35.62 -0.44
N ASN A 253 46.64 -34.37 -0.42
CA ASN A 253 47.21 -33.31 -1.25
C ASN A 253 48.65 -32.93 -0.83
N SER A 254 48.97 -33.06 0.46
CA SER A 254 50.30 -32.82 1.02
C SER A 254 50.73 -34.01 1.91
N PRO A 255 52.04 -34.25 2.06
CA PRO A 255 52.53 -35.34 2.91
C PRO A 255 52.22 -35.12 4.39
N ILE A 256 52.06 -36.21 5.15
CA ILE A 256 52.04 -36.15 6.61
C ILE A 256 53.44 -35.85 7.17
N VAL A 257 53.52 -35.15 8.28
CA VAL A 257 54.79 -34.78 8.93
C VAL A 257 55.27 -35.89 9.87
N THR A 258 54.38 -36.39 10.71
CA THR A 258 54.69 -37.41 11.72
C THR A 258 54.31 -38.81 11.22
N PRO A 259 55.17 -39.83 11.40
CA PRO A 259 54.80 -41.22 11.14
C PRO A 259 53.55 -41.66 11.92
N MET A 260 52.69 -42.46 11.28
CA MET A 260 51.55 -43.13 11.91
C MET A 260 51.83 -44.63 12.04
N LYS A 261 51.40 -45.24 13.13
CA LYS A 261 51.53 -46.68 13.38
C LYS A 261 50.28 -47.43 12.97
N GLN A 262 50.46 -48.69 12.58
CA GLN A 262 49.35 -49.60 12.40
C GLN A 262 48.49 -49.64 13.66
N GLY A 263 47.17 -49.48 13.50
CA GLY A 263 46.21 -49.41 14.60
C GLY A 263 45.87 -47.99 15.06
N ASP A 264 46.67 -46.98 14.69
CA ASP A 264 46.38 -45.59 15.03
C ASP A 264 45.02 -45.17 14.47
N ARG A 265 44.24 -44.42 15.27
CA ARG A 265 42.99 -43.84 14.79
C ARG A 265 43.28 -42.61 13.95
N LEU A 266 42.62 -42.50 12.80
CA LEU A 266 42.65 -41.27 12.03
C LEU A 266 42.02 -40.13 12.84
N LYS A 267 42.71 -39.00 12.84
CA LYS A 267 42.36 -37.81 13.64
C LYS A 267 42.35 -36.56 12.76
N THR A 268 41.64 -35.55 13.23
CA THR A 268 41.51 -34.24 12.57
C THR A 268 41.57 -33.12 13.59
N ARG A 269 41.92 -31.92 13.11
CA ARG A 269 41.81 -30.69 13.89
C ARG A 269 40.54 -29.98 13.49
N LYS A 270 39.96 -29.23 14.44
CA LYS A 270 38.87 -28.33 14.10
C LYS A 270 39.42 -27.04 13.50
N TRP A 271 38.81 -26.59 12.42
CA TRP A 271 39.06 -25.27 11.84
C TRP A 271 38.22 -24.22 12.57
N ALA A 272 38.87 -23.16 13.05
CA ALA A 272 38.18 -22.03 13.65
C ALA A 272 37.67 -21.09 12.55
N ALA A 273 36.37 -20.82 12.53
CA ALA A 273 35.70 -19.80 11.71
C ALA A 273 35.03 -18.77 12.63
N PRO A 274 35.79 -17.80 13.20
CA PRO A 274 35.33 -17.00 14.33
C PRO A 274 34.34 -15.91 13.96
N ILE A 275 34.28 -15.51 12.67
CA ILE A 275 33.40 -14.45 12.19
C ILE A 275 32.46 -15.04 11.15
N GLN A 276 31.17 -14.98 11.46
CA GLN A 276 30.11 -15.24 10.50
C GLN A 276 29.11 -14.10 10.61
N LEU A 277 29.04 -13.26 9.57
CA LEU A 277 28.03 -12.22 9.54
C LEU A 277 26.71 -12.82 9.04
N PRO A 278 25.63 -12.77 9.86
CA PRO A 278 24.39 -13.42 9.51
C PRO A 278 23.71 -12.72 8.33
N ASN A 279 23.12 -13.52 7.44
CA ASN A 279 22.35 -13.13 6.25
C ASN A 279 23.14 -12.44 5.13
N ASN A 280 22.90 -12.85 3.89
CA ASN A 280 23.44 -12.14 2.73
C ASN A 280 22.67 -10.82 2.56
N ARG A 281 23.37 -9.70 2.36
CA ARG A 281 22.71 -8.43 2.01
C ARG A 281 22.32 -8.45 0.55
N THR A 282 21.02 -8.37 0.31
CA THR A 282 20.46 -8.29 -1.04
C THR A 282 20.45 -6.84 -1.49
N ILE A 283 21.04 -6.58 -2.64
CA ILE A 283 21.14 -5.26 -3.27
C ILE A 283 20.32 -5.32 -4.54
N THR A 284 19.44 -4.33 -4.76
CA THR A 284 18.62 -4.29 -5.97
C THR A 284 18.70 -2.94 -6.66
N LYS A 285 18.30 -2.91 -7.94
CA LYS A 285 18.12 -1.66 -8.68
C LYS A 285 17.09 -0.71 -8.05
N ASN A 286 16.13 -1.22 -7.28
CA ASN A 286 15.01 -0.44 -6.73
C ASN A 286 15.10 -0.25 -5.21
N ASP A 287 16.29 -0.36 -4.63
CA ASP A 287 16.49 -0.08 -3.21
C ASP A 287 16.04 1.35 -2.88
N SER A 288 15.20 1.49 -1.85
CA SER A 288 14.59 2.76 -1.44
C SER A 288 15.55 3.66 -0.65
N ASN A 289 16.66 3.10 -0.17
CA ASN A 289 17.67 3.79 0.65
C ASN A 289 18.82 4.43 -0.13
N LYS A 290 18.63 4.62 -1.43
CA LYS A 290 19.67 5.19 -2.29
C LYS A 290 19.87 6.67 -2.00
N ASP A 291 21.13 7.07 -1.95
CA ASP A 291 21.49 8.47 -2.01
C ASP A 291 21.28 9.04 -3.43
N ILE A 292 21.56 10.34 -3.59
CA ILE A 292 21.39 11.06 -4.87
C ILE A 292 22.23 10.45 -6.01
N ASN A 293 23.25 9.66 -5.69
CA ASN A 293 24.15 9.00 -6.64
C ASN A 293 23.76 7.52 -6.87
N GLY A 294 22.65 7.07 -6.31
CA GLY A 294 22.11 5.73 -6.48
C GLY A 294 22.77 4.66 -5.61
N TRP A 295 23.56 5.05 -4.59
CA TRP A 295 24.26 4.14 -3.69
C TRP A 295 23.49 3.97 -2.37
N SER A 296 23.40 2.74 -1.89
CA SER A 296 22.82 2.42 -0.59
C SER A 296 23.91 2.08 0.43
N THR A 297 23.67 2.42 1.69
CA THR A 297 24.56 2.03 2.81
C THR A 297 24.05 0.74 3.43
N PHE A 298 24.95 -0.18 3.71
CA PHE A 298 24.64 -1.42 4.40
C PHE A 298 25.55 -1.58 5.61
N SER A 299 25.00 -2.15 6.68
CA SER A 299 25.75 -2.57 7.87
C SER A 299 25.36 -3.99 8.25
N MET A 300 26.35 -4.82 8.58
CA MET A 300 26.15 -6.20 9.02
C MET A 300 26.87 -6.38 10.34
N ASN A 301 26.16 -6.81 11.38
CA ASN A 301 26.71 -6.95 12.72
C ASN A 301 26.83 -8.42 13.11
N THR A 302 27.89 -8.79 13.81
CA THR A 302 28.04 -10.11 14.43
C THR A 302 28.86 -10.02 15.71
N GLN A 303 28.88 -11.12 16.46
CA GLN A 303 29.79 -11.29 17.59
C GLN A 303 30.88 -12.28 17.20
N VAL A 304 32.14 -11.90 17.40
CA VAL A 304 33.28 -12.79 17.20
C VAL A 304 33.17 -13.97 18.16
N ALA A 305 33.20 -15.19 17.64
CA ALA A 305 33.04 -16.40 18.44
C ALA A 305 34.07 -16.47 19.56
N ASN A 306 33.61 -16.85 20.76
CA ASN A 306 34.51 -17.09 21.88
C ASN A 306 35.16 -18.47 21.76
N ASN A 307 36.35 -18.52 21.13
CA ASN A 307 37.08 -19.77 20.97
C ASN A 307 38.35 -19.78 21.84
N PRO A 308 38.41 -20.58 22.92
CA PRO A 308 39.60 -20.64 23.77
C PRO A 308 40.81 -21.30 23.07
N PHE A 309 40.59 -22.04 21.99
CA PHE A 309 41.63 -22.74 21.23
C PHE A 309 42.12 -21.94 20.01
N TYR A 310 41.56 -20.74 19.80
CA TYR A 310 41.94 -19.83 18.73
C TYR A 310 41.75 -18.37 19.15
N ILE A 311 42.82 -17.73 19.64
CA ILE A 311 42.79 -16.33 20.05
C ILE A 311 42.91 -15.43 18.82
N THR A 312 41.78 -14.89 18.37
CA THR A 312 41.67 -14.07 17.15
C THR A 312 42.45 -12.76 17.21
N GLU A 313 42.63 -12.18 18.41
CA GLU A 313 43.42 -10.96 18.61
C GLU A 313 44.91 -11.17 18.35
N GLN A 314 45.41 -12.38 18.58
CA GLN A 314 46.82 -12.72 18.40
C GLN A 314 47.07 -13.31 17.01
N ARG A 315 46.22 -14.23 16.56
CA ARG A 315 46.41 -15.00 15.33
C ARG A 315 45.76 -14.34 14.11
N GLY A 316 44.91 -13.34 14.31
CA GLY A 316 44.10 -12.71 13.27
C GLY A 316 43.08 -13.66 12.65
N VAL A 317 42.30 -13.16 11.69
CA VAL A 317 41.37 -13.93 10.85
C VAL A 317 41.48 -13.48 9.40
N THR A 318 41.46 -14.41 8.46
CA THR A 318 41.31 -14.13 7.04
C THR A 318 39.88 -13.69 6.78
N PHE A 319 39.67 -12.39 6.58
CA PHE A 319 38.36 -11.84 6.26
C PHE A 319 38.10 -11.89 4.76
N TYR A 320 36.89 -12.24 4.35
CA TYR A 320 36.54 -12.35 2.94
C TYR A 320 35.09 -12.03 2.65
N MET A 321 34.86 -11.54 1.45
CA MET A 321 33.55 -11.23 0.89
C MET A 321 33.19 -12.27 -0.17
N LEU A 322 31.95 -12.75 -0.11
CA LEU A 322 31.34 -13.47 -1.21
C LEU A 322 30.35 -12.55 -1.92
N ALA A 323 30.46 -12.48 -3.24
CA ALA A 323 29.59 -11.66 -4.06
C ALA A 323 28.87 -12.49 -5.13
N TYR A 324 27.56 -12.30 -5.22
CA TYR A 324 26.72 -12.80 -6.29
C TYR A 324 26.13 -11.59 -7.03
N SER A 325 26.06 -11.65 -8.36
CA SER A 325 25.48 -10.58 -9.16
C SER A 325 24.75 -11.12 -10.39
N GLU A 326 23.55 -10.61 -10.64
CA GLU A 326 22.85 -10.68 -11.93
C GLU A 326 22.99 -9.32 -12.64
N GLY A 327 23.79 -9.26 -13.70
CA GLY A 327 24.27 -7.99 -14.25
C GLY A 327 25.49 -7.45 -13.49
N ILE A 328 25.52 -6.15 -13.16
CA ILE A 328 26.68 -5.53 -12.51
C ILE A 328 26.33 -5.03 -11.12
N THR A 329 27.13 -5.40 -10.13
CA THR A 329 27.07 -4.92 -8.74
C THR A 329 28.38 -4.24 -8.37
N TYR A 330 28.29 -3.10 -7.70
CA TYR A 330 29.41 -2.31 -7.22
C TYR A 330 29.39 -2.28 -5.69
N VAL A 331 30.56 -2.41 -5.07
CA VAL A 331 30.81 -2.24 -3.63
C VAL A 331 31.93 -1.24 -3.45
N ASP A 332 31.77 -0.35 -2.48
CA ASP A 332 32.73 0.69 -2.17
C ASP A 332 32.70 1.03 -0.67
N GLU A 333 33.67 1.79 -0.18
CA GLU A 333 33.76 2.26 1.21
C GLU A 333 33.59 1.14 2.25
N LEU A 334 34.21 -0.03 2.01
CA LEU A 334 34.13 -1.17 2.93
C LEU A 334 34.98 -0.90 4.18
N LYS A 335 34.32 -0.90 5.34
CA LYS A 335 34.93 -0.74 6.66
C LYS A 335 34.58 -1.93 7.54
N VAL A 336 35.51 -2.32 8.41
CA VAL A 336 35.29 -3.29 9.48
C VAL A 336 35.75 -2.70 10.79
N GLY A 337 34.95 -2.84 11.84
CA GLY A 337 35.21 -2.21 13.12
C GLY A 337 34.27 -2.69 14.22
N TYR A 338 34.27 -2.02 15.37
CA TYR A 338 33.35 -2.36 16.44
C TYR A 338 31.91 -1.93 16.10
N ALA A 339 30.95 -2.83 16.32
CA ALA A 339 29.55 -2.55 16.01
C ALA A 339 28.95 -1.52 16.97
N SER A 340 28.37 -0.47 16.38
CA SER A 340 27.54 0.50 17.11
C SER A 340 26.18 -0.12 17.48
N GLU A 341 25.63 0.30 18.61
CA GLU A 341 24.21 0.11 18.93
C GLU A 341 23.37 1.14 18.18
N ALA A 342 22.21 0.73 17.70
CA ALA A 342 21.15 1.62 17.25
C ALA A 342 20.33 2.09 18.45
N GLU A 343 20.10 3.39 18.58
CA GLU A 343 19.02 3.93 19.39
C GLU A 343 17.95 4.52 18.47
N VAL A 344 16.75 3.94 18.50
CA VAL A 344 15.63 4.33 17.63
C VAL A 344 14.58 5.04 18.47
N TYR A 345 14.08 6.15 17.93
CA TYR A 345 13.10 7.01 18.59
C TYR A 345 11.85 7.17 17.72
N ARG A 346 10.68 7.14 18.36
CA ARG A 346 9.40 7.59 17.81
C ARG A 346 9.08 8.94 18.44
N GLY A 347 9.19 10.03 17.67
CA GLY A 347 9.23 11.39 18.20
C GLY A 347 10.39 11.56 19.19
N ASN A 348 10.05 11.70 20.48
CA ASN A 348 11.03 11.85 21.58
C ASN A 348 11.18 10.59 22.45
N GLN A 349 10.38 9.54 22.22
CA GLN A 349 10.45 8.30 23.00
C GLN A 349 11.42 7.32 22.36
N GLN A 350 12.40 6.82 23.11
CA GLN A 350 13.24 5.70 22.67
C GLN A 350 12.43 4.40 22.69
N ILE A 351 12.32 3.73 21.54
CA ILE A 351 11.54 2.49 21.37
C ILE A 351 12.42 1.26 21.19
N TYR A 352 13.70 1.45 20.84
CA TYR A 352 14.65 0.36 20.66
C TYR A 352 16.08 0.80 20.98
N LYS A 353 16.85 -0.11 21.60
CA LYS A 353 18.30 -0.02 21.75
C LYS A 353 18.94 -1.39 21.54
N GLY A 354 19.86 -1.52 20.59
CA GLY A 354 20.56 -2.78 20.33
C GLY A 354 21.32 -2.82 18.99
N ARG A 355 21.85 -3.97 18.61
CA ARG A 355 22.73 -4.13 17.42
C ARG A 355 22.06 -4.74 16.20
N LEU A 356 20.73 -4.83 16.18
CA LEU A 356 20.01 -5.28 15.00
C LEU A 356 20.06 -4.19 13.90
N SER A 357 19.69 -4.58 12.69
CA SER A 357 19.55 -3.66 11.54
C SER A 357 18.09 -3.36 11.20
N ASP A 358 17.16 -3.87 12.00
CA ASP A 358 15.73 -3.76 11.81
C ASP A 358 14.97 -3.90 13.15
N TYR A 359 13.77 -3.35 13.18
CA TYR A 359 12.84 -3.42 14.32
C TYR A 359 11.41 -3.24 13.84
N VAL A 360 10.47 -3.85 14.57
CA VAL A 360 9.03 -3.71 14.30
C VAL A 360 8.38 -3.01 15.49
N ASP A 361 7.90 -1.78 15.27
CA ASP A 361 7.13 -1.01 16.24
C ASP A 361 5.66 -1.45 16.18
N LYS A 362 5.27 -2.32 17.12
CA LYS A 362 3.90 -2.82 17.28
C LYS A 362 2.99 -1.90 18.09
N GLU A 363 3.55 -0.83 18.66
CA GLU A 363 2.79 0.17 19.40
C GLU A 363 2.27 1.28 18.49
N ALA A 364 2.86 1.46 17.31
CA ALA A 364 2.36 2.36 16.28
C ALA A 364 1.04 1.82 15.70
N LYS A 365 -0.07 2.29 16.26
CA LYS A 365 -1.43 1.92 15.88
C LYS A 365 -2.17 3.09 15.26
N ASP A 366 -3.20 2.79 14.49
CA ASP A 366 -4.07 3.83 13.97
C ASP A 366 -4.99 4.40 15.06
N GLN A 367 -4.83 5.70 15.32
CA GLN A 367 -5.59 6.52 16.27
C GLN A 367 -6.35 7.66 15.56
N ALA A 368 -6.19 7.80 14.24
CA ALA A 368 -6.80 8.89 13.50
C ALA A 368 -8.25 8.55 13.21
N VAL A 369 -9.14 9.54 13.30
CA VAL A 369 -10.54 9.34 12.93
C VAL A 369 -10.67 9.31 11.41
N PRO A 370 -11.49 8.41 10.84
CA PRO A 370 -11.76 8.43 9.40
C PRO A 370 -12.57 9.69 9.03
N THR A 371 -12.58 10.02 7.74
CA THR A 371 -13.36 11.15 7.22
C THR A 371 -14.86 10.91 7.42
N THR A 372 -15.61 11.96 7.76
CA THR A 372 -17.08 11.92 7.83
C THR A 372 -17.68 11.65 6.44
N PRO A 373 -18.81 10.91 6.30
CA PRO A 373 -19.42 10.67 4.99
C PRO A 373 -19.98 11.95 4.37
N GLU A 374 -19.90 12.05 3.04
CA GLU A 374 -20.29 13.25 2.27
C GLU A 374 -21.03 12.90 0.98
N SER A 375 -21.45 13.92 0.22
CA SER A 375 -22.09 13.79 -1.10
C SER A 375 -23.38 12.97 -1.09
N PHE A 376 -24.27 13.26 -0.14
CA PHE A 376 -25.54 12.55 0.02
C PHE A 376 -26.49 12.81 -1.14
N GLN A 377 -27.11 11.75 -1.65
CA GLN A 377 -28.19 11.78 -2.63
C GLN A 377 -29.40 11.03 -2.09
N PHE A 378 -30.59 11.49 -2.45
CA PHE A 378 -31.86 10.97 -1.93
C PHE A 378 -32.74 10.50 -3.08
N GLU A 379 -33.24 9.28 -2.96
CA GLU A 379 -34.17 8.68 -3.90
C GLU A 379 -35.40 8.20 -3.11
N ASN A 380 -36.57 8.70 -3.49
CA ASN A 380 -37.85 8.20 -2.97
C ASN A 380 -38.36 7.10 -3.90
N ARG A 381 -38.54 5.89 -3.36
CA ARG A 381 -38.97 4.71 -4.10
C ARG A 381 -40.44 4.45 -3.82
N GLU A 382 -41.24 4.58 -4.88
CA GLU A 382 -42.68 4.29 -4.89
C GLU A 382 -43.51 5.03 -3.84
N LEU A 383 -43.01 6.15 -3.31
CA LEU A 383 -43.60 6.84 -2.15
C LEU A 383 -43.68 5.96 -0.89
N LYS A 384 -42.85 4.91 -0.79
CA LYS A 384 -42.83 3.97 0.34
C LYS A 384 -41.50 4.01 1.10
N GLU A 385 -40.38 4.09 0.40
CA GLU A 385 -39.05 3.98 1.00
C GLU A 385 -38.13 5.11 0.54
N THR A 386 -37.25 5.54 1.43
CA THR A 386 -36.20 6.49 1.13
C THR A 386 -34.89 5.73 1.07
N LYS A 387 -34.18 5.88 -0.06
CA LYS A 387 -32.81 5.41 -0.22
C LYS A 387 -31.88 6.62 -0.18
N VAL A 388 -30.84 6.52 0.64
CA VAL A 388 -29.77 7.50 0.73
C VAL A 388 -28.48 6.86 0.26
N THR A 389 -27.81 7.49 -0.71
CA THR A 389 -26.47 7.11 -1.16
C THR A 389 -25.47 8.21 -0.82
N PHE A 390 -24.21 7.85 -0.61
CA PHE A 390 -23.14 8.80 -0.24
C PHE A 390 -21.79 8.34 -0.78
N ALA A 391 -20.79 9.24 -0.80
CA ALA A 391 -19.45 8.90 -1.24
C ALA A 391 -18.73 8.01 -0.20
N PRO A 392 -17.85 7.08 -0.62
CA PRO A 392 -17.06 6.30 0.31
C PRO A 392 -16.13 7.19 1.11
N ALA A 393 -16.15 7.04 2.43
CA ALA A 393 -15.21 7.70 3.33
C ALA A 393 -13.79 7.13 3.17
N LYS A 394 -12.80 7.90 3.63
CA LYS A 394 -11.39 7.53 3.65
C LYS A 394 -10.89 7.46 5.09
N ASP A 395 -9.90 6.60 5.29
CA ASP A 395 -9.08 6.59 6.48
C ASP A 395 -7.66 7.02 6.07
N GLU A 396 -7.21 8.15 6.61
CA GLU A 396 -5.88 8.72 6.33
C GLU A 396 -4.81 8.19 7.30
N GLY A 397 -5.24 7.50 8.36
CA GLY A 397 -4.36 6.86 9.34
C GLY A 397 -3.58 7.83 10.22
N SER A 398 -2.72 7.25 11.05
CA SER A 398 -1.86 7.99 11.99
C SER A 398 -0.41 8.02 11.52
N THR A 399 0.15 9.21 11.39
CA THR A 399 1.55 9.41 11.00
C THR A 399 2.47 9.47 12.22
N TYR A 400 3.43 8.55 12.25
CA TYR A 400 4.50 8.49 13.23
C TYR A 400 5.81 8.95 12.61
N HIS A 401 6.64 9.62 13.40
CA HIS A 401 7.93 10.14 12.95
C HIS A 401 9.06 9.42 13.67
N TYR A 402 10.03 8.93 12.91
CA TYR A 402 11.13 8.13 13.43
C TYR A 402 12.48 8.76 13.13
N LYS A 403 13.39 8.65 14.09
CA LYS A 403 14.80 9.00 13.93
C LYS A 403 15.68 7.99 14.66
N ILE A 404 16.90 7.84 14.20
CA ILE A 404 17.87 6.88 14.75
C ILE A 404 19.23 7.54 14.90
N ARG A 405 20.03 7.07 15.87
CA ARG A 405 21.46 7.37 15.96
C ARG A 405 22.26 6.11 16.30
N GLY A 406 23.54 6.09 15.92
CA GLY A 406 24.51 5.09 16.33
C GLY A 406 25.17 5.46 17.65
N VAL A 407 25.39 4.47 18.51
CA VAL A 407 26.16 4.58 19.76
C VAL A 407 27.32 3.59 19.68
N GLY A 408 28.51 4.11 19.41
CA GLY A 408 29.76 3.35 19.40
C GLY A 408 30.34 3.21 20.80
N ARG A 409 31.59 2.74 20.89
CA ARG A 409 32.26 2.58 22.20
C ARG A 409 32.64 3.92 22.83
N ASN A 410 33.10 4.83 21.98
CA ASN A 410 33.73 6.09 22.39
C ASN A 410 33.00 7.32 21.83
N GLY A 411 31.74 7.19 21.43
CA GLY A 411 30.97 8.31 20.89
C GLY A 411 29.59 7.92 20.41
N VAL A 412 28.84 8.94 20.00
CA VAL A 412 27.52 8.81 19.40
C VAL A 412 27.51 9.55 18.07
N SER A 413 26.79 9.02 17.09
CA SER A 413 26.53 9.77 15.86
C SER A 413 25.48 10.85 16.10
N ASP A 414 25.41 11.78 15.15
CA ASP A 414 24.22 12.61 14.97
C ASP A 414 23.00 11.74 14.61
N PHE A 415 21.81 12.30 14.83
CA PHE A 415 20.56 11.66 14.41
C PHE A 415 20.44 11.63 12.89
N SER A 416 19.79 10.58 12.37
CA SER A 416 19.27 10.56 11.02
C SER A 416 18.28 11.72 10.79
N LYS A 417 18.00 12.00 9.52
CA LYS A 417 16.78 12.75 9.18
C LYS A 417 15.57 12.01 9.74
N GLU A 418 14.58 12.78 10.16
CA GLU A 418 13.32 12.23 10.64
C GLU A 418 12.51 11.70 9.45
N VAL A 419 12.01 10.47 9.57
CA VAL A 419 11.30 9.75 8.51
C VAL A 419 9.87 9.47 8.98
N PRO A 420 8.84 9.90 8.24
CA PRO A 420 7.46 9.61 8.58
C PRO A 420 7.05 8.21 8.11
N ALA A 421 6.17 7.56 8.86
CA ALA A 421 5.43 6.38 8.43
C ALA A 421 3.98 6.48 8.91
N THR A 422 3.04 6.22 8.01
CA THR A 422 1.61 6.26 8.31
C THR A 422 1.06 4.85 8.48
N VAL A 423 0.32 4.64 9.56
CA VAL A 423 -0.42 3.40 9.85
C VAL A 423 -1.91 3.66 9.62
N THR A 424 -2.50 2.95 8.67
CA THR A 424 -3.94 3.05 8.31
C THR A 424 -4.63 1.73 8.60
N SER A 425 -5.71 1.73 9.37
CA SER A 425 -6.51 0.53 9.64
C SER A 425 -7.54 0.24 8.53
N GLY A 426 -7.93 1.28 7.80
CA GLY A 426 -8.93 1.28 6.75
C GLY A 426 -10.36 1.42 7.29
N VAL A 427 -11.27 1.86 6.43
CA VAL A 427 -12.68 2.01 6.79
C VAL A 427 -13.33 0.65 7.04
N LYS A 428 -13.99 0.49 8.19
CA LYS A 428 -14.78 -0.70 8.54
C LYS A 428 -16.22 -0.57 8.02
N GLY A 429 -16.81 0.62 8.10
CA GLY A 429 -18.16 0.91 7.62
C GLY A 429 -18.76 2.13 8.30
N TYR A 430 -20.09 2.14 8.44
CA TYR A 430 -20.86 3.29 8.89
C TYR A 430 -21.87 2.88 9.97
N GLU A 431 -21.87 3.63 11.07
CA GLU A 431 -22.92 3.57 12.10
C GLU A 431 -23.98 4.62 11.78
N TYR A 432 -25.26 4.25 11.84
CA TYR A 432 -26.34 5.19 11.58
C TYR A 432 -27.62 4.93 12.37
N VAL A 433 -28.46 5.96 12.50
CA VAL A 433 -29.84 5.84 12.98
C VAL A 433 -30.73 6.81 12.19
N VAL A 434 -32.01 6.46 12.04
CA VAL A 434 -33.02 7.30 11.39
C VAL A 434 -34.13 7.59 12.39
N ASN A 435 -34.43 8.86 12.64
CA ASN A 435 -35.51 9.27 13.53
C ASN A 435 -36.03 10.69 13.23
N ASP A 436 -36.92 11.19 14.09
CA ASP A 436 -37.61 12.49 13.96
C ASP A 436 -36.90 13.67 14.63
N LYS A 437 -35.71 13.47 15.20
CA LYS A 437 -34.92 14.52 15.88
C LYS A 437 -33.76 14.98 15.00
N SER A 438 -33.52 16.28 14.92
CA SER A 438 -32.50 16.83 14.02
C SER A 438 -31.05 16.60 14.46
N ASP A 439 -30.80 16.30 15.74
CA ASP A 439 -29.48 16.37 16.38
C ASP A 439 -29.13 15.12 17.22
N THR A 440 -29.63 13.94 16.84
CA THR A 440 -29.39 12.70 17.59
C THR A 440 -27.90 12.32 17.67
N SER A 441 -27.39 12.19 18.90
CA SER A 441 -26.06 11.63 19.17
C SER A 441 -26.06 10.10 19.09
N LEU A 442 -25.19 9.54 18.23
CA LEU A 442 -25.05 8.08 18.06
C LEU A 442 -24.43 7.37 19.28
N ASP A 443 -23.82 8.09 20.22
CA ASP A 443 -23.25 7.49 21.43
C ASP A 443 -24.27 7.29 22.57
N LYS A 444 -25.43 7.96 22.48
CA LYS A 444 -26.45 7.98 23.54
C LYS A 444 -27.77 7.32 23.14
N VAL A 445 -27.99 7.09 21.85
CA VAL A 445 -29.24 6.56 21.33
C VAL A 445 -29.20 5.03 21.21
N GLY A 446 -30.35 4.38 21.46
CA GLY A 446 -30.53 2.96 21.14
C GLY A 446 -30.82 2.73 19.66
N GLY A 447 -30.66 1.48 19.19
CA GLY A 447 -31.06 1.07 17.84
C GLY A 447 -30.12 1.51 16.71
N VAL A 448 -28.87 1.89 17.03
CA VAL A 448 -27.84 2.19 16.03
C VAL A 448 -27.62 0.98 15.12
N GLN A 449 -27.72 1.21 13.82
CA GLN A 449 -27.50 0.23 12.76
C GLN A 449 -26.08 0.36 12.21
N PHE A 450 -25.60 -0.70 11.56
CA PHE A 450 -24.29 -0.72 10.91
C PHE A 450 -24.42 -1.17 9.45
N THR A 451 -23.67 -0.54 8.54
CA THR A 451 -23.54 -0.96 7.14
C THR A 451 -22.11 -0.80 6.65
N ASN A 452 -21.66 -1.70 5.77
CA ASN A 452 -20.40 -1.54 5.03
C ASN A 452 -20.63 -1.01 3.60
N GLN A 453 -21.88 -0.72 3.24
CA GLN A 453 -22.25 -0.17 1.94
C GLN A 453 -22.34 1.35 2.00
N THR A 454 -22.17 2.00 0.84
CA THR A 454 -22.36 3.45 0.66
C THR A 454 -23.82 3.82 0.37
N SER A 455 -24.75 2.99 0.85
CA SER A 455 -26.18 3.23 0.75
C SER A 455 -26.93 2.68 1.95
N ILE A 456 -27.97 3.39 2.37
CA ILE A 456 -28.94 2.96 3.38
C ILE A 456 -30.35 3.13 2.83
N GLN A 457 -31.27 2.27 3.28
CA GLN A 457 -32.66 2.28 2.85
C GLN A 457 -33.54 2.09 4.07
N PHE A 458 -34.60 2.88 4.16
CA PHE A 458 -35.54 2.84 5.28
C PHE A 458 -36.96 3.28 4.84
N PRO A 459 -38.01 2.86 5.57
CA PRO A 459 -39.38 3.30 5.30
C PRO A 459 -39.50 4.82 5.40
N THR A 460 -40.19 5.43 4.44
CA THR A 460 -40.48 6.87 4.47
C THR A 460 -41.64 7.12 5.43
N ASP A 461 -41.42 7.97 6.42
CA ASP A 461 -42.45 8.47 7.32
C ASP A 461 -42.92 9.85 6.85
N TYR A 462 -44.18 9.93 6.43
CA TYR A 462 -44.82 11.18 6.00
C TYR A 462 -45.65 11.84 7.10
N ALA A 463 -45.70 11.27 8.31
CA ALA A 463 -46.35 11.90 9.46
C ALA A 463 -45.37 12.81 10.22
N LYS A 464 -44.08 12.54 10.13
CA LYS A 464 -43.01 13.22 10.86
C LYS A 464 -41.83 13.56 9.96
N PRO A 465 -41.03 14.59 10.28
CA PRO A 465 -39.74 14.77 9.64
C PRO A 465 -38.84 13.56 9.93
N GLN A 466 -37.97 13.22 8.97
CA GLN A 466 -36.95 12.18 9.12
C GLN A 466 -35.55 12.74 8.89
N TYR A 467 -34.64 12.32 9.77
CA TYR A 467 -33.22 12.63 9.71
C TYR A 467 -32.40 11.35 9.75
N VAL A 468 -31.38 11.28 8.89
CA VAL A 468 -30.32 10.29 8.97
C VAL A 468 -29.18 10.89 9.78
N HIS A 469 -28.73 10.16 10.80
CA HIS A 469 -27.52 10.47 11.54
C HIS A 469 -26.51 9.37 11.28
N ILE A 470 -25.38 9.71 10.68
CA ILE A 470 -24.40 8.74 10.19
C ILE A 470 -22.98 9.19 10.52
N ARG A 471 -22.12 8.24 10.88
CA ARG A 471 -20.67 8.44 11.03
C ARG A 471 -19.89 7.27 10.46
N THR A 472 -18.65 7.52 10.06
CA THR A 472 -17.71 6.48 9.62
C THR A 472 -17.02 5.85 10.83
N VAL A 473 -16.78 4.55 10.76
CA VAL A 473 -15.97 3.79 11.71
C VAL A 473 -14.86 3.08 10.95
N ASP A 474 -13.62 3.20 11.43
CA ASP A 474 -12.47 2.46 10.88
C ASP A 474 -12.31 1.07 11.53
N LYS A 475 -11.30 0.30 11.12
CA LYS A 475 -11.04 -1.03 11.70
C LYS A 475 -10.38 -0.96 13.08
N ALA A 476 -9.72 0.15 13.42
CA ALA A 476 -9.19 0.40 14.76
C ALA A 476 -10.27 0.78 15.79
N GLY A 477 -11.48 1.12 15.33
CA GLY A 477 -12.61 1.53 16.15
C GLY A 477 -12.72 3.05 16.34
N ASN A 478 -11.90 3.86 15.66
CA ASN A 478 -12.02 5.31 15.68
C ASN A 478 -13.25 5.74 14.87
N LYS A 479 -13.91 6.80 15.33
CA LYS A 479 -15.23 7.23 14.87
C LYS A 479 -15.17 8.67 14.41
N SER A 480 -15.63 8.93 13.18
CA SER A 480 -15.77 10.29 12.68
C SER A 480 -16.84 11.06 13.47
N THR A 481 -16.88 12.38 13.29
CA THR A 481 -18.04 13.16 13.73
C THR A 481 -19.32 12.68 13.05
N THR A 482 -20.46 12.79 13.75
CA THR A 482 -21.78 12.43 13.20
C THR A 482 -22.27 13.52 12.25
N LYS A 483 -22.65 13.12 11.05
CA LYS A 483 -23.37 13.98 10.09
C LYS A 483 -24.86 13.79 10.29
N HIS A 484 -25.60 14.90 10.40
CA HIS A 484 -27.06 14.91 10.48
C HIS A 484 -27.63 15.44 9.16
N ILE A 485 -28.51 14.67 8.54
CA ILE A 485 -29.01 14.93 7.19
C ILE A 485 -30.53 14.84 7.21
N SER A 486 -31.23 15.91 6.83
CA SER A 486 -32.66 15.83 6.63
C SER A 486 -32.95 15.07 5.34
N THR A 487 -33.79 14.04 5.43
CA THR A 487 -34.23 13.26 4.27
C THR A 487 -35.64 13.62 3.84
N THR A 488 -36.27 14.52 4.59
CA THR A 488 -37.59 15.08 4.26
C THR A 488 -37.44 16.08 3.12
N GLN A 489 -37.88 15.70 1.92
CA GLN A 489 -38.06 16.64 0.82
C GLN A 489 -39.39 17.40 0.99
N LYS A 490 -39.43 18.67 0.56
CA LYS A 490 -40.70 19.40 0.41
C LYS A 490 -41.46 18.80 -0.77
N GLY A 491 -42.35 17.86 -0.51
CA GLY A 491 -43.24 17.31 -1.53
C GLY A 491 -44.29 18.30 -2.01
N ARG A 492 -45.17 17.86 -2.91
CA ARG A 492 -46.23 18.68 -3.51
C ARG A 492 -47.50 17.88 -3.78
N VAL A 493 -48.60 18.58 -4.00
CA VAL A 493 -49.89 18.00 -4.39
C VAL A 493 -50.29 18.53 -5.76
N ASP A 494 -50.43 17.64 -6.74
CA ASP A 494 -50.70 18.00 -8.12
C ASP A 494 -51.64 17.00 -8.81
N MET A 495 -52.21 17.43 -9.93
CA MET A 495 -52.84 16.53 -10.90
C MET A 495 -51.82 16.17 -11.99
N LEU A 496 -51.46 14.89 -12.10
CA LEU A 496 -50.53 14.41 -13.13
C LEU A 496 -51.21 14.31 -14.51
N THR A 497 -52.49 13.94 -14.53
CA THR A 497 -53.30 13.87 -15.76
C THR A 497 -54.73 14.30 -15.47
N VAL A 498 -55.36 14.94 -16.45
CA VAL A 498 -56.79 15.31 -16.43
C VAL A 498 -57.45 14.92 -17.77
N PRO A 499 -58.77 14.63 -17.79
CA PRO A 499 -59.50 14.38 -19.03
C PRO A 499 -59.43 15.59 -19.98
N LYS A 500 -59.11 15.36 -21.27
CA LYS A 500 -58.91 16.43 -22.26
C LYS A 500 -60.20 16.92 -22.93
N SER A 501 -61.09 16.00 -23.29
CA SER A 501 -62.39 16.29 -23.90
C SER A 501 -63.37 15.16 -23.61
N VAL A 502 -64.67 15.47 -23.71
CA VAL A 502 -65.76 14.50 -23.62
C VAL A 502 -66.76 14.82 -24.72
N GLU A 503 -67.07 13.81 -25.53
CA GLU A 503 -68.13 13.89 -26.53
C GLU A 503 -69.40 13.24 -25.98
N PHE A 504 -70.53 13.87 -26.27
CA PHE A 504 -71.86 13.34 -25.95
C PHE A 504 -72.46 12.67 -27.18
N THR A 505 -73.19 11.57 -26.99
CA THR A 505 -73.93 10.93 -28.09
C THR A 505 -74.92 11.93 -28.72
N PRO A 506 -74.88 12.17 -30.04
CA PRO A 506 -75.82 13.07 -30.70
C PRO A 506 -77.28 12.63 -30.50
N ILE A 507 -78.18 13.60 -30.30
CA ILE A 507 -79.62 13.37 -30.12
C ILE A 507 -80.42 14.05 -31.23
N GLN A 508 -81.42 13.35 -31.77
CA GLN A 508 -82.50 13.94 -32.57
C GLN A 508 -83.69 14.26 -31.65
N LEU A 509 -84.02 15.54 -31.51
CA LEU A 509 -85.14 15.99 -30.68
C LEU A 509 -86.46 15.50 -31.27
N ASN A 510 -87.24 14.76 -30.48
CA ASN A 510 -88.50 14.12 -30.90
C ASN A 510 -89.75 14.67 -30.18
N GLY A 511 -89.60 15.71 -29.36
CA GLY A 511 -90.69 16.29 -28.56
C GLY A 511 -90.77 15.76 -27.12
N GLU A 512 -89.99 14.74 -26.77
CA GLU A 512 -89.88 14.22 -25.40
C GLU A 512 -88.51 14.53 -24.77
N LYS A 513 -88.42 14.49 -23.44
CA LYS A 513 -87.13 14.65 -22.74
C LYS A 513 -86.21 13.47 -23.05
N GLN A 514 -84.98 13.75 -23.47
CA GLN A 514 -84.01 12.74 -23.89
C GLN A 514 -82.68 12.87 -23.11
N ASN A 515 -82.00 11.75 -22.89
CA ASN A 515 -80.71 11.71 -22.21
C ASN A 515 -79.58 11.43 -23.21
N SER A 516 -78.51 12.21 -23.13
CA SER A 516 -77.22 11.94 -23.78
C SER A 516 -76.19 11.60 -22.72
N PHE A 517 -75.20 10.80 -23.09
CA PHE A 517 -74.16 10.34 -22.18
C PHE A 517 -72.78 10.71 -22.70
N GLY A 518 -71.90 11.07 -21.77
CA GLY A 518 -70.49 11.33 -22.02
C GLY A 518 -69.62 10.51 -21.07
N THR A 519 -68.51 9.97 -21.58
CA THR A 519 -67.52 9.24 -20.78
C THR A 519 -66.33 10.14 -20.47
N LEU A 520 -66.09 10.39 -19.18
CA LEU A 520 -64.90 11.09 -18.70
C LEU A 520 -63.70 10.16 -18.72
N GLY A 521 -62.54 10.66 -19.16
CA GLY A 521 -61.27 9.95 -19.03
C GLY A 521 -60.84 9.80 -17.56
N LYS A 522 -59.72 9.11 -17.36
CA LYS A 522 -59.11 8.96 -16.04
C LYS A 522 -58.35 10.22 -15.62
N LEU A 523 -58.31 10.48 -14.32
CA LEU A 523 -57.56 11.58 -13.71
C LEU A 523 -56.56 11.01 -12.70
N MET A 524 -55.32 11.50 -12.71
CA MET A 524 -54.28 11.08 -11.76
C MET A 524 -53.93 12.21 -10.80
N ILE A 525 -53.98 11.92 -9.50
CA ILE A 525 -53.56 12.83 -8.42
C ILE A 525 -52.27 12.29 -7.83
N HIS A 526 -51.33 13.17 -7.51
CA HIS A 526 -50.09 12.85 -6.81
C HIS A 526 -49.95 13.76 -5.60
N ASP A 527 -49.81 13.16 -4.41
CA ASP A 527 -49.43 13.88 -3.19
C ASP A 527 -48.22 13.22 -2.55
N SER A 528 -47.11 13.96 -2.50
CA SER A 528 -45.83 13.57 -1.88
C SER A 528 -45.46 14.44 -0.69
N ARG A 529 -46.34 15.34 -0.24
CA ARG A 529 -46.03 16.30 0.84
C ARG A 529 -45.78 15.56 2.14
N ASN A 530 -44.69 15.87 2.82
CA ASN A 530 -44.56 15.44 4.21
C ASN A 530 -45.60 16.20 5.06
N GLN A 531 -46.28 15.50 5.95
CA GLN A 531 -47.31 16.03 6.84
C GLN A 531 -48.50 16.68 6.09
N ALA A 532 -48.98 16.06 5.01
CA ALA A 532 -50.09 16.58 4.22
C ALA A 532 -51.36 16.81 5.05
N ASP A 533 -51.98 18.00 4.91
CA ASP A 533 -53.24 18.34 5.59
C ASP A 533 -54.49 17.72 4.93
N GLY A 534 -54.32 16.87 3.92
CA GLY A 534 -55.40 16.42 3.04
C GLY A 534 -55.44 17.18 1.72
N TRP A 535 -56.36 16.75 0.86
CA TRP A 535 -56.70 17.43 -0.38
C TRP A 535 -58.14 17.12 -0.79
N ARG A 536 -58.72 18.00 -1.60
CA ARG A 536 -60.01 17.77 -2.25
C ARG A 536 -59.97 18.11 -3.73
N LEU A 537 -60.62 17.27 -4.54
CA LEU A 537 -60.79 17.47 -5.97
C LEU A 537 -62.16 18.11 -6.21
N ASN A 538 -62.15 19.32 -6.74
CA ASN A 538 -63.34 20.05 -7.13
C ASN A 538 -63.51 20.03 -8.64
N MET A 539 -64.76 19.95 -9.07
CA MET A 539 -65.19 20.05 -10.46
C MET A 539 -66.15 21.23 -10.61
N THR A 540 -65.89 22.09 -11.59
CA THR A 540 -66.80 23.17 -11.99
C THR A 540 -67.10 23.03 -13.47
N ILE A 541 -68.36 23.20 -13.87
CA ILE A 541 -68.77 23.08 -15.28
C ILE A 541 -69.46 24.37 -15.71
N SER A 542 -69.00 24.94 -16.83
CA SER A 542 -69.65 26.11 -17.43
C SER A 542 -70.99 25.70 -18.07
N PRO A 543 -71.97 26.60 -18.17
CA PRO A 543 -73.19 26.33 -18.93
C PRO A 543 -72.87 25.88 -20.36
N PHE A 544 -73.61 24.88 -20.86
CA PHE A 544 -73.51 24.47 -22.25
C PHE A 544 -73.94 25.62 -23.15
N THR A 545 -73.06 26.05 -24.05
CA THR A 545 -73.26 27.23 -24.90
C THR A 545 -73.04 26.86 -26.36
N GLU A 546 -73.98 27.24 -27.22
CA GLU A 546 -73.78 27.27 -28.66
C GLU A 546 -72.87 28.47 -28.98
N PRO A 547 -71.68 28.25 -29.57
CA PRO A 547 -70.64 29.26 -29.63
C PRO A 547 -70.90 30.39 -30.65
N ASN A 548 -71.73 30.17 -31.66
CA ASN A 548 -71.95 31.14 -32.74
C ASN A 548 -73.01 32.20 -32.40
N ILE A 549 -73.98 31.85 -31.55
CA ILE A 549 -75.13 32.70 -31.21
C ILE A 549 -75.36 32.83 -29.70
N ALA A 550 -74.46 32.27 -28.88
CA ALA A 550 -74.45 32.38 -27.42
C ALA A 550 -75.74 31.91 -26.73
N LYS A 551 -76.47 30.96 -27.34
CA LYS A 551 -77.61 30.31 -26.70
C LYS A 551 -77.14 29.24 -25.74
N GLN A 552 -77.70 29.22 -24.54
CA GLN A 552 -77.35 28.24 -23.51
C GLN A 552 -78.45 27.20 -23.36
N LEU A 553 -78.07 25.97 -23.02
CA LEU A 553 -79.02 25.01 -22.45
C LEU A 553 -79.49 25.53 -21.08
N PRO A 554 -80.71 25.17 -20.63
CA PRO A 554 -81.13 25.44 -19.27
C PRO A 554 -80.12 24.90 -18.27
N LYS A 555 -79.84 25.67 -17.22
CA LYS A 555 -79.06 25.16 -16.08
C LYS A 555 -79.82 23.99 -15.46
N GLY A 556 -79.09 23.02 -14.95
CA GLY A 556 -79.68 21.85 -14.32
C GLY A 556 -79.79 20.64 -15.25
N SER A 557 -79.23 20.73 -16.46
CA SER A 557 -79.34 19.69 -17.48
C SER A 557 -78.26 18.62 -17.35
N LEU A 558 -77.15 18.87 -16.66
CA LEU A 558 -76.04 17.92 -16.56
C LEU A 558 -75.92 17.32 -15.15
N SER A 559 -75.77 16.01 -15.07
CA SER A 559 -75.56 15.29 -13.80
C SER A 559 -74.36 14.33 -13.88
N LEU A 560 -73.69 14.11 -12.74
CA LEU A 560 -72.65 13.10 -12.58
C LEU A 560 -73.28 11.79 -12.09
N LYS A 561 -73.09 10.69 -12.80
CA LYS A 561 -73.60 9.38 -12.38
C LYS A 561 -72.75 8.82 -11.24
N ASN A 562 -73.39 8.05 -10.36
CA ASN A 562 -72.73 7.40 -9.23
C ASN A 562 -71.94 6.15 -9.65
N GLN A 563 -70.89 6.35 -10.44
CA GLN A 563 -69.98 5.29 -10.93
C GLN A 563 -68.51 5.63 -10.73
N VAL A 564 -68.23 6.74 -10.04
CA VAL A 564 -66.86 7.16 -9.77
C VAL A 564 -66.20 6.18 -8.81
N SER A 565 -64.96 5.81 -9.13
CA SER A 565 -64.10 5.00 -8.29
C SER A 565 -62.73 5.65 -8.17
N ILE A 566 -62.06 5.38 -7.05
CA ILE A 566 -60.70 5.83 -6.80
C ILE A 566 -59.83 4.67 -6.35
N THR A 567 -58.67 4.51 -6.98
CA THR A 567 -57.68 3.50 -6.63
C THR A 567 -56.35 4.17 -6.31
N LYS A 568 -55.70 3.73 -5.23
CA LYS A 568 -54.33 4.13 -4.92
C LYS A 568 -53.38 3.29 -5.78
N VAL A 569 -52.51 3.95 -6.53
CA VAL A 569 -51.53 3.35 -7.44
C VAL A 569 -50.15 3.27 -6.81
N LYS A 570 -49.76 4.28 -6.02
CA LYS A 570 -48.50 4.33 -5.26
C LYS A 570 -48.69 4.98 -3.89
N GLY A 571 -47.74 4.79 -2.98
CA GLY A 571 -47.75 5.37 -1.63
C GLY A 571 -48.08 4.37 -0.53
N PRO A 572 -48.19 4.86 0.72
CA PRO A 572 -48.39 4.02 1.89
C PRO A 572 -49.76 3.33 1.88
N GLU A 573 -49.83 2.14 2.47
CA GLU A 573 -51.10 1.43 2.69
C GLU A 573 -51.91 2.16 3.77
N THR A 574 -52.85 3.00 3.33
CA THR A 574 -53.74 3.79 4.19
C THR A 574 -55.18 3.64 3.69
N GLY A 575 -56.14 4.28 4.36
CA GLY A 575 -57.54 4.32 3.92
C GLY A 575 -57.74 4.83 2.49
N LYS A 576 -59.00 4.83 2.02
CA LYS A 576 -59.36 5.35 0.70
C LYS A 576 -59.93 6.75 0.81
N PRO A 577 -59.66 7.66 -0.15
CA PRO A 577 -60.35 8.93 -0.23
C PRO A 577 -61.88 8.72 -0.33
N ILE A 578 -62.63 9.69 0.19
CA ILE A 578 -64.10 9.66 0.20
C ILE A 578 -64.60 10.26 -1.12
N ILE A 579 -65.47 9.54 -1.80
CA ILE A 579 -66.16 10.01 -3.01
C ILE A 579 -67.44 10.75 -2.59
N GLN A 580 -67.65 11.94 -3.13
CA GLN A 580 -68.79 12.82 -2.84
C GLN A 580 -69.49 13.19 -4.16
N ILE A 581 -70.40 12.34 -4.63
CA ILE A 581 -71.16 12.62 -5.86
C ILE A 581 -72.29 13.60 -5.54
N PRO A 582 -72.37 14.75 -6.23
CA PRO A 582 -73.50 15.66 -6.08
C PRO A 582 -74.81 14.98 -6.46
N SER A 583 -75.83 15.07 -5.60
CA SER A 583 -77.20 14.67 -5.93
C SER A 583 -77.95 15.70 -6.78
N THR A 584 -77.31 16.84 -7.04
CA THR A 584 -77.83 17.95 -7.84
C THR A 584 -77.08 18.06 -9.16
N PRO A 585 -77.69 18.70 -10.17
CA PRO A 585 -76.99 19.00 -11.42
C PRO A 585 -75.72 19.81 -11.22
N ILE A 586 -74.73 19.58 -12.09
CA ILE A 586 -73.35 20.08 -11.98
C ILE A 586 -73.02 21.22 -12.96
N ASP A 587 -73.93 21.58 -13.87
CA ASP A 587 -73.82 22.68 -14.84
C ASP A 587 -74.32 24.04 -14.31
N THR A 588 -74.34 24.22 -13.00
CA THR A 588 -74.84 25.44 -12.35
C THR A 588 -73.82 26.59 -12.35
N GLY A 589 -72.55 26.27 -12.63
CA GLY A 589 -71.39 27.15 -12.48
C GLY A 589 -70.76 27.12 -11.07
N ALA A 590 -71.34 26.38 -10.12
CA ALA A 590 -70.78 26.19 -8.80
C ALA A 590 -69.69 25.10 -8.79
N ALA A 591 -68.73 25.21 -7.87
CA ALA A 591 -67.72 24.18 -7.64
C ALA A 591 -68.30 23.05 -6.78
N HIS A 592 -68.17 21.82 -7.26
CA HIS A 592 -68.60 20.62 -6.56
C HIS A 592 -67.39 19.78 -6.13
N THR A 593 -67.27 19.49 -4.84
CA THR A 593 -66.26 18.53 -4.35
C THR A 593 -66.66 17.13 -4.76
N ILE A 594 -65.82 16.45 -5.54
CA ILE A 594 -66.08 15.09 -6.03
C ILE A 594 -65.33 14.05 -5.21
N ILE A 595 -64.13 14.38 -4.72
CA ILE A 595 -63.29 13.48 -3.92
C ILE A 595 -62.60 14.29 -2.82
N ARG A 596 -62.49 13.68 -1.64
CA ARG A 596 -61.81 14.24 -0.48
C ARG A 596 -60.89 13.20 0.16
N ALA A 597 -59.61 13.54 0.33
CA ALA A 597 -58.66 12.76 1.11
C ALA A 597 -58.33 13.52 2.41
N SER A 598 -58.51 12.88 3.56
CA SER A 598 -58.05 13.40 4.85
C SER A 598 -56.54 13.27 4.98
N LYS A 599 -55.96 13.94 5.97
CA LYS A 599 -54.52 13.91 6.29
C LYS A 599 -53.90 12.49 6.28
N ASP A 600 -54.53 11.54 6.96
CA ASP A 600 -53.99 10.17 7.08
C ASP A 600 -54.12 9.34 5.80
N VAL A 601 -54.87 9.85 4.83
CA VAL A 601 -55.14 9.22 3.53
C VAL A 601 -54.49 10.00 2.39
N ALA A 602 -54.01 11.22 2.59
CA ALA A 602 -53.64 12.13 1.51
C ALA A 602 -52.51 11.60 0.63
N ILE A 603 -51.49 10.99 1.24
CA ILE A 603 -50.23 10.63 0.59
C ILE A 603 -50.42 9.49 -0.40
N GLY A 604 -49.91 9.67 -1.62
CA GLY A 604 -49.88 8.66 -2.65
C GLY A 604 -50.23 9.17 -4.04
N GLU A 605 -50.21 8.26 -5.00
CA GLU A 605 -50.76 8.48 -6.33
C GLU A 605 -52.12 7.82 -6.43
N TYR A 606 -53.13 8.57 -6.90
CA TYR A 606 -54.51 8.10 -6.99
C TYR A 606 -54.99 8.20 -8.42
N GLN A 607 -55.57 7.12 -8.93
CA GLN A 607 -56.31 7.10 -10.18
C GLN A 607 -57.79 7.23 -9.89
N VAL A 608 -58.41 8.25 -10.47
CA VAL A 608 -59.84 8.48 -10.46
C VAL A 608 -60.41 7.98 -11.79
N ASP A 609 -61.41 7.11 -11.71
CA ASP A 609 -62.16 6.61 -12.87
C ASP A 609 -63.63 6.97 -12.70
N PHE A 610 -64.20 7.69 -13.65
CA PHE A 610 -65.59 8.16 -13.62
C PHE A 610 -66.59 7.14 -14.18
N GLY A 611 -66.11 6.00 -14.71
CA GLY A 611 -66.93 4.97 -15.33
C GLY A 611 -67.40 5.34 -16.75
N GLN A 612 -67.99 4.35 -17.43
CA GLN A 612 -68.63 4.57 -18.73
C GLN A 612 -69.90 5.38 -18.57
N ASN A 613 -70.14 6.36 -19.44
CA ASN A 613 -71.32 7.23 -19.38
C ASN A 613 -71.42 8.00 -18.05
N GLY A 614 -70.28 8.36 -17.45
CA GLY A 614 -70.21 9.06 -16.16
C GLY A 614 -70.93 10.40 -16.12
N LEU A 615 -71.10 11.06 -17.27
CA LEU A 615 -71.91 12.28 -17.43
C LEU A 615 -73.24 11.98 -18.12
N GLN A 616 -74.34 12.50 -17.59
CA GLN A 616 -75.67 12.43 -18.19
C GLN A 616 -76.23 13.84 -18.43
N LEU A 617 -76.46 14.17 -19.69
CA LEU A 617 -77.09 15.41 -20.15
C LEU A 617 -78.56 15.15 -20.49
N GLN A 618 -79.47 15.80 -19.80
CA GLN A 618 -80.91 15.74 -20.08
C GLN A 618 -81.33 16.95 -20.90
N LEU A 619 -81.85 16.69 -22.10
CA LEU A 619 -82.35 17.69 -23.04
C LEU A 619 -83.88 17.70 -23.03
N ASP A 620 -84.46 18.89 -22.94
CA ASP A 620 -85.89 19.12 -23.10
C ASP A 620 -86.12 19.87 -24.43
N PRO A 621 -86.78 19.25 -25.43
CA PRO A 621 -87.04 19.89 -26.73
C PRO A 621 -87.79 21.22 -26.62
N GLY A 622 -88.59 21.44 -25.57
CA GLY A 622 -89.33 22.69 -25.36
C GLY A 622 -88.44 23.87 -24.97
N THR A 623 -87.20 23.61 -24.56
CA THR A 623 -86.25 24.65 -24.10
C THR A 623 -84.90 24.60 -24.82
N THR A 624 -84.64 23.57 -25.61
CA THR A 624 -83.39 23.38 -26.36
C THR A 624 -83.47 24.10 -27.71
N TYR A 625 -82.59 25.09 -27.93
CA TYR A 625 -82.54 25.77 -29.22
C TYR A 625 -81.87 24.89 -30.29
N VAL A 626 -82.51 24.79 -31.46
CA VAL A 626 -81.94 24.25 -32.69
C VAL A 626 -81.96 25.33 -33.78
N GLY A 627 -80.87 25.47 -34.53
CA GLY A 627 -80.75 26.48 -35.57
C GLY A 627 -81.74 26.28 -36.73
N LYS A 628 -81.78 27.23 -37.67
CA LYS A 628 -82.65 27.13 -38.86
C LYS A 628 -82.40 25.88 -39.71
N ASN A 629 -81.18 25.35 -39.68
CA ASN A 629 -80.75 24.10 -40.32
C ASN A 629 -81.11 22.83 -39.50
N ARG A 630 -81.88 22.97 -38.41
CA ARG A 630 -82.27 21.89 -37.47
C ARG A 630 -81.08 21.18 -36.83
N GLN A 631 -79.95 21.88 -36.66
CA GLN A 631 -78.75 21.39 -35.98
C GLN A 631 -78.24 22.45 -35.00
N ALA A 632 -77.60 22.01 -33.92
CA ALA A 632 -76.90 22.87 -32.98
C ALA A 632 -75.80 22.06 -32.27
N THR A 633 -74.65 22.69 -32.04
CA THR A 633 -73.54 22.10 -31.29
C THR A 633 -73.33 22.94 -30.04
N TYR A 634 -73.46 22.33 -28.87
CA TYR A 634 -73.22 22.97 -27.59
C TYR A 634 -71.87 22.52 -27.03
N THR A 635 -71.14 23.46 -26.45
CA THR A 635 -69.85 23.20 -25.81
C THR A 635 -69.89 23.66 -24.36
N SER A 636 -69.14 22.98 -23.50
CA SER A 636 -68.98 23.32 -22.09
C SER A 636 -67.53 23.06 -21.68
N THR A 637 -67.05 23.80 -20.69
CA THR A 637 -65.71 23.63 -20.11
C THR A 637 -65.83 23.01 -18.72
N VAL A 638 -65.12 21.91 -18.51
CA VAL A 638 -64.91 21.31 -17.19
C VAL A 638 -63.61 21.86 -16.61
N THR A 639 -63.68 22.50 -15.45
CA THR A 639 -62.52 22.98 -14.70
C THR A 639 -62.29 22.09 -13.48
N TRP A 640 -61.11 21.48 -13.41
CA TRP A 640 -60.64 20.72 -12.27
C TRP A 640 -59.80 21.61 -11.36
N SER A 641 -60.06 21.56 -10.06
CA SER A 641 -59.26 22.26 -9.05
C SER A 641 -58.88 21.29 -7.94
N LEU A 642 -57.58 21.11 -7.72
CA LEU A 642 -57.06 20.35 -6.59
C LEU A 642 -56.67 21.33 -5.49
N VAL A 643 -57.37 21.26 -4.36
CA VAL A 643 -57.17 22.19 -3.24
C VAL A 643 -56.46 21.46 -2.11
N SER A 644 -55.40 22.08 -1.58
CA SER A 644 -54.73 21.63 -0.37
C SER A 644 -55.62 21.86 0.86
N GLY A 645 -55.74 20.85 1.72
CA GLY A 645 -56.54 20.89 2.94
C GLY A 645 -57.89 20.17 2.79
N PRO A 646 -58.59 19.95 3.92
CA PRO A 646 -59.85 19.21 3.97
C PRO A 646 -61.00 19.79 3.15
#